data_AF-A0A0C9ZLB2-F1
#
_entry.id   AF-A0A0C9ZLB2-F1
#
_cell.length_a   1.000
_cell.length_b   1.000
_cell.length_c   1.000
_cell.angle_alpha   90.00
_cell.angle_beta   90.00
_cell.angle_gamma   90.00
#
_symmetry.space_group_name_H-M   'P 1'
#
loop_
_entity.id
_entity.type
_entity.pdbx_description
1 polymer ?
#
loop_
_entity_poly.entity_id
_entity_poly.type
_entity_poly.pdbx_seq_one_letter_code
_entity_poly.pdbx_strand_id
1 'polypeptide(L)'
;MSSTSARRPLIPENFIDIPSQRLYYLSLGLFLQAAKAFDVLQNFFANDAKHYCRKWLCIDFAYVIFLSQLRIPRLTYGKATVLVQILLLWFGDGLLFGGISLNFERVDLTSTPEPFYWTDMFSPSRLTSLFSDRRDKNQHLLGQHTVHMSPISTAQLNPDGHPFCLSPPGHTTFVPILVNGTAPSSVRYSFTPLTYVDGQPGTGRIEHIEMNAKELKAIAQARLEGLQVVRFTNSDEDEFDEYDAGDDDSLSSESRLRKTESLAHIRVTKPGIVRLDRVLDSSGIAVKLVHPPEVTVVPCPTAQYTGDPLRSTESDTRCAGDNHLDLTIDIRGVPPLSLKWSKDVNGKKETFLVDNIEDSSTAHSSTGDLREVVRRIRTPQKFKVPLSLSVDSLGRITFVLESVIDGLGNVVSLDQGKPSESPHTGVAVDSRTVRSLNVLSRPRVSFRQCGPGNPASLLIGSESSLVLGIDDGDPSDAPWTVHITYDSSENTAGVNQHHSTLSVEADTKELGFGVRAPGEYTISNIKGKYCEGDVLSPDTCKVVQKPLPTAEIEWKRIHECSGDTGVSAALILHGTPPFQVYYRTQRDNESPRDLVKTFTTSRGTITLQPEHSGHYYYTFLQLSDSNYRKIPLDGPSIDQIVHPLAAADFVPVSAGRNKMVLNSCSGNVVDVGVDLRGTPPWNLELQVVGPRSTDSIVIRDISSSPVGVPVPIPSDIDKEGGTFEVDLVTVEDMYGCKRSVSVPGISVNVRRVQPTARFYSKDGRRQVTLLEDESAELPLRLTGDGPWRVKYRRTDTPDLVQAAVLASPNNYLRVKGKGTYELVEVNDLQCPGAVVPGENTYEVDWVPRPSARLDLQMLAVYEPYNRSHILPSICQGHDDYVDLELSGRPPFQIMYNVATNAESGGGTIVLDQLTIGSIQRHTRFQLHTSTPGRTYYEVKQIGDAAYPLHKDGRTLIPRSERLLFEQEILRKPSAKFKTDNRLSYCLNDVLGPKDPASPDGTILLDGTPPFQLKLSIKNLAANKVRVENIEVNDRTWRLNLPSYYFTSVGPYQVTIDSVHDSSRCEQAMVDPLHRSIWIDVAETAAIIPLEKKKDFCVGDIIQFELEGTPPWTIGYRINGKSYTRDAKASPFSILQQQSGDFTISSIAHQHKMCKAAITNLQMTIHPLPSALVGHGRRIYQDIHEGDQAEIVFTLIGEPPFTFTYQRSEPSPKKGGKPGKVLETHTVSGVTAHEYSITSAVEGTWTVTSISDRYCRYPALQAE
;
A
#
# COMPACT_ATOMS: atom_id res chain seq x y z
N MET A 1 14.76 -21.12 16.22
CA MET A 1 14.61 -22.03 15.05
C MET A 1 14.54 -23.46 15.56
N SER A 2 13.74 -24.32 14.94
CA SER A 2 13.72 -25.77 15.22
C SER A 2 13.41 -26.51 13.92
N SER A 3 14.38 -27.25 13.39
CA SER A 3 14.30 -27.91 12.09
C SER A 3 13.72 -29.32 12.21
N THR A 4 12.39 -29.44 12.13
CA THR A 4 11.73 -30.74 12.06
C THR A 4 12.13 -31.47 10.77
N SER A 5 12.92 -32.54 10.91
CA SER A 5 13.44 -33.34 9.79
C SER A 5 12.32 -33.88 8.90
N ALA A 6 12.28 -33.44 7.64
CA ALA A 6 11.32 -33.88 6.65
C ALA A 6 11.63 -35.32 6.22
N ARG A 7 10.65 -36.22 6.37
CA ARG A 7 10.79 -37.62 5.97
C ARG A 7 10.74 -37.73 4.44
N ARG A 8 11.80 -38.27 3.85
CA ARG A 8 11.93 -38.51 2.39
C ARG A 8 10.76 -39.36 1.82
N PRO A 9 10.43 -39.20 0.52
CA PRO A 9 9.47 -40.06 -0.18
C PRO A 9 9.89 -41.54 -0.16
N LEU A 10 8.97 -42.44 -0.47
CA LEU A 10 9.25 -43.89 -0.52
C LEU A 10 10.05 -44.27 -1.78
N ILE A 11 9.74 -43.63 -2.92
CA ILE A 11 10.52 -43.73 -4.16
C ILE A 11 11.56 -42.61 -4.14
N PRO A 12 12.87 -42.90 -4.17
CA PRO A 12 13.90 -41.88 -4.20
C PRO A 12 13.81 -41.01 -5.46
N GLU A 13 14.09 -39.71 -5.30
CA GLU A 13 14.05 -38.71 -6.37
C GLU A 13 15.06 -39.02 -7.50
N ASN A 14 16.12 -39.79 -7.19
CA ASN A 14 17.10 -40.32 -8.14
C ASN A 14 16.53 -41.33 -9.16
N PHE A 15 15.34 -41.89 -8.94
CA PHE A 15 14.70 -42.86 -9.87
C PHE A 15 13.57 -42.25 -10.68
N ILE A 16 12.72 -41.45 -10.04
CA ILE A 16 11.62 -40.71 -10.67
C ILE A 16 11.47 -39.40 -9.91
N ASP A 17 11.43 -38.27 -10.63
CA ASP A 17 11.25 -36.94 -10.05
C ASP A 17 9.84 -36.76 -9.42
N ILE A 18 9.73 -35.82 -8.48
CA ILE A 18 8.48 -35.59 -7.74
C ILE A 18 7.30 -35.21 -8.67
N PRO A 19 7.44 -34.32 -9.68
CA PRO A 19 6.40 -34.11 -10.70
C PRO A 19 5.93 -35.39 -11.39
N SER A 20 6.83 -36.22 -11.94
CA SER A 20 6.47 -37.47 -12.63
C SER A 20 5.83 -38.50 -11.69
N GLN A 21 6.31 -38.61 -10.43
CA GLN A 21 5.65 -39.45 -9.42
C GLN A 21 4.18 -39.05 -9.20
N ARG A 22 3.85 -37.74 -9.21
CA ARG A 22 2.45 -37.28 -9.14
C ARG A 22 1.68 -37.60 -10.42
N LEU A 23 2.30 -37.40 -11.59
CA LEU A 23 1.65 -37.59 -12.88
C LEU A 23 1.29 -39.07 -13.14
N TYR A 24 2.21 -40.00 -12.89
CA TYR A 24 1.94 -41.44 -13.02
C TYR A 24 0.90 -41.94 -12.01
N TYR A 25 0.88 -41.38 -10.80
CA TYR A 25 -0.11 -41.76 -9.80
C TYR A 25 -1.52 -41.23 -10.18
N LEU A 26 -1.61 -40.02 -10.71
CA LEU A 26 -2.87 -39.43 -11.16
C LEU A 26 -3.41 -40.09 -12.45
N SER A 27 -2.54 -40.49 -13.38
CA SER A 27 -2.96 -41.22 -14.59
C SER A 27 -3.45 -42.63 -14.27
N LEU A 28 -2.85 -43.32 -13.30
CA LEU A 28 -3.39 -44.57 -12.75
C LEU A 28 -4.79 -44.36 -12.16
N GLY A 29 -5.01 -43.27 -11.42
CA GLY A 29 -6.32 -42.89 -10.90
C GLY A 29 -7.37 -42.69 -12.01
N LEU A 30 -7.03 -41.95 -13.07
CA LEU A 30 -7.91 -41.74 -14.22
C LEU A 30 -8.23 -43.06 -14.94
N PHE A 31 -7.25 -43.95 -15.13
CA PHE A 31 -7.47 -45.27 -15.71
C PHE A 31 -8.43 -46.13 -14.88
N LEU A 32 -8.29 -46.13 -13.55
CA LEU A 32 -9.21 -46.84 -12.65
C LEU A 32 -10.63 -46.27 -12.72
N GLN A 33 -10.80 -44.94 -12.76
CA GLN A 33 -12.14 -44.33 -12.89
C GLN A 33 -12.77 -44.59 -14.27
N ALA A 34 -11.99 -44.65 -15.35
CA ALA A 34 -12.48 -45.04 -16.67
C ALA A 34 -12.95 -46.51 -16.70
N ALA A 35 -12.20 -47.42 -16.07
CA ALA A 35 -12.61 -48.81 -15.90
C ALA A 35 -13.84 -48.95 -14.98
N LYS A 36 -13.98 -48.11 -13.94
CA LYS A 36 -15.18 -48.05 -13.08
C LYS A 36 -16.41 -47.60 -13.88
N ALA A 37 -16.29 -46.57 -14.72
CA ALA A 37 -17.37 -46.13 -15.59
C ALA A 37 -17.80 -47.21 -16.60
N PHE A 38 -16.84 -47.98 -17.16
CA PHE A 38 -17.14 -49.12 -18.02
C PHE A 38 -17.87 -50.25 -17.27
N ASP A 39 -17.41 -50.61 -16.07
CA ASP A 39 -18.07 -51.59 -15.20
C ASP A 39 -19.50 -51.17 -14.81
N VAL A 40 -19.73 -49.88 -14.51
CA VAL A 40 -21.07 -49.32 -14.27
C VAL A 40 -21.95 -49.49 -15.51
N LEU A 41 -21.42 -49.14 -16.70
CA LEU A 41 -22.15 -49.30 -17.97
C LEU A 41 -22.47 -50.78 -18.26
N GLN A 42 -21.54 -51.70 -17.98
CA GLN A 42 -21.77 -53.14 -18.10
C GLN A 42 -22.82 -53.63 -17.09
N ASN A 43 -22.82 -53.11 -15.86
CA ASN A 43 -23.80 -53.47 -14.83
C ASN A 43 -25.23 -53.10 -15.23
N PHE A 44 -25.46 -52.00 -15.97
CA PHE A 44 -26.78 -51.67 -16.54
C PHE A 44 -27.33 -52.74 -17.51
N PHE A 45 -26.48 -53.58 -18.11
CA PHE A 45 -26.88 -54.67 -19.01
C PHE A 45 -26.82 -56.07 -18.37
N ALA A 46 -25.89 -56.31 -17.44
CA ALA A 46 -25.67 -57.62 -16.82
C ALA A 46 -26.30 -57.78 -15.42
N ASN A 47 -26.61 -56.68 -14.73
CA ASN A 47 -27.29 -56.62 -13.43
C ASN A 47 -26.60 -57.40 -12.27
N ASP A 48 -25.26 -57.53 -12.32
CA ASP A 48 -24.45 -58.29 -11.36
C ASP A 48 -23.84 -57.41 -10.24
N ALA A 49 -24.62 -56.40 -9.82
CA ALA A 49 -24.13 -55.20 -9.14
C ALA A 49 -23.32 -55.46 -7.85
N LYS A 50 -23.66 -56.52 -7.10
CA LYS A 50 -22.97 -56.91 -5.86
C LYS A 50 -21.52 -57.34 -6.11
N HIS A 51 -21.22 -57.95 -7.26
CA HIS A 51 -19.86 -58.33 -7.63
C HIS A 51 -19.00 -57.09 -7.92
N TYR A 52 -19.52 -56.19 -8.75
CA TYR A 52 -18.85 -54.94 -9.11
C TYR A 52 -18.66 -54.00 -7.92
N CYS A 53 -19.65 -53.85 -7.05
CA CYS A 53 -19.54 -53.10 -5.80
C CYS A 53 -18.35 -53.60 -4.95
N ARG A 54 -18.27 -54.92 -4.69
CA ARG A 54 -17.16 -55.51 -3.92
C ARG A 54 -15.80 -55.36 -4.62
N LYS A 55 -15.76 -55.45 -5.96
CA LYS A 55 -14.55 -55.20 -6.76
C LYS A 55 -14.01 -53.79 -6.51
N TRP A 56 -14.85 -52.77 -6.63
CA TRP A 56 -14.43 -51.37 -6.54
C TRP A 56 -14.12 -50.90 -5.11
N LEU A 57 -14.89 -51.33 -4.11
CA LEU A 57 -14.57 -51.09 -2.69
C LEU A 57 -13.13 -51.54 -2.35
N CYS A 58 -12.70 -52.70 -2.85
CA CYS A 58 -11.33 -53.20 -2.65
C CYS A 58 -10.28 -52.42 -3.45
N ILE A 59 -10.57 -52.02 -4.69
CA ILE A 59 -9.64 -51.30 -5.57
C ILE A 59 -9.38 -49.87 -5.04
N ASP A 60 -10.43 -49.12 -4.72
CA ASP A 60 -10.30 -47.74 -4.22
C ASP A 60 -9.61 -47.70 -2.84
N PHE A 61 -9.89 -48.69 -1.97
CA PHE A 61 -9.17 -48.88 -0.71
C PHE A 61 -7.67 -49.14 -0.91
N ALA A 62 -7.32 -50.05 -1.83
CA ALA A 62 -5.93 -50.35 -2.16
C ALA A 62 -5.21 -49.14 -2.76
N TYR A 63 -5.87 -48.40 -3.66
CA TYR A 63 -5.36 -47.18 -4.27
C TYR A 63 -5.02 -46.13 -3.20
N VAL A 64 -6.00 -45.67 -2.40
CA VAL A 64 -5.78 -44.59 -1.42
C VAL A 64 -4.76 -44.99 -0.34
N ILE A 65 -4.71 -46.27 0.08
CA ILE A 65 -3.67 -46.74 0.99
C ILE A 65 -2.28 -46.68 0.33
N PHE A 66 -2.14 -47.08 -0.93
CA PHE A 66 -0.85 -47.02 -1.63
C PHE A 66 -0.33 -45.57 -1.75
N LEU A 67 -1.21 -44.58 -2.00
CA LEU A 67 -0.84 -43.16 -1.97
C LEU A 67 -0.23 -42.77 -0.61
N SER A 68 -0.89 -43.18 0.49
CA SER A 68 -0.43 -42.85 1.84
C SER A 68 0.95 -43.44 2.19
N GLN A 69 1.33 -44.56 1.57
CA GLN A 69 2.63 -45.20 1.77
C GLN A 69 3.75 -44.57 0.93
N LEU A 70 3.45 -44.18 -0.32
CA LEU A 70 4.40 -43.60 -1.27
C LEU A 70 5.00 -42.26 -0.79
N ARG A 71 4.26 -41.49 0.01
CA ARG A 71 4.72 -40.23 0.62
C ARG A 71 5.18 -39.16 -0.39
N ILE A 72 4.52 -39.10 -1.55
CA ILE A 72 4.81 -38.12 -2.61
C ILE A 72 4.56 -36.69 -2.08
N PRO A 73 5.54 -35.77 -2.09
CA PRO A 73 5.36 -34.41 -1.58
C PRO A 73 4.18 -33.68 -2.25
N ARG A 74 3.42 -32.92 -1.45
CA ARG A 74 2.10 -32.32 -1.77
C ARG A 74 0.90 -33.29 -1.90
N LEU A 75 1.11 -34.61 -1.87
CA LEU A 75 0.04 -35.63 -1.77
C LEU A 75 0.07 -36.40 -0.43
N THR A 76 0.84 -35.90 0.55
CA THR A 76 0.93 -36.46 1.91
C THR A 76 -0.27 -36.07 2.77
N TYR A 77 -1.36 -36.82 2.70
CA TYR A 77 -2.55 -36.62 3.52
C TYR A 77 -2.39 -37.17 4.94
N GLY A 78 -3.04 -36.54 5.93
CA GLY A 78 -3.11 -37.05 7.30
C GLY A 78 -4.02 -38.28 7.41
N LYS A 79 -3.78 -39.15 8.41
CA LYS A 79 -4.54 -40.41 8.58
C LYS A 79 -6.07 -40.22 8.61
N ALA A 80 -6.55 -39.13 9.20
CA ALA A 80 -7.98 -38.79 9.21
C ALA A 80 -8.49 -38.44 7.80
N THR A 81 -7.75 -37.64 7.04
CA THR A 81 -8.07 -37.29 5.65
C THR A 81 -8.08 -38.51 4.73
N VAL A 82 -7.11 -39.42 4.89
CA VAL A 82 -7.06 -40.72 4.20
C VAL A 82 -8.30 -41.57 4.49
N LEU A 83 -8.73 -41.64 5.75
CA LEU A 83 -9.93 -42.37 6.15
C LEU A 83 -11.22 -41.75 5.59
N VAL A 84 -11.32 -40.41 5.57
CA VAL A 84 -12.44 -39.70 4.93
C VAL A 84 -12.47 -39.92 3.41
N GLN A 85 -11.31 -39.92 2.74
CA GLN A 85 -11.20 -40.24 1.30
C GLN A 85 -11.71 -41.65 0.98
N ILE A 86 -11.31 -42.66 1.78
CA ILE A 86 -11.80 -44.04 1.63
C ILE A 86 -13.32 -44.11 1.83
N LEU A 87 -13.85 -43.51 2.91
CA LEU A 87 -15.29 -43.52 3.19
C LEU A 87 -16.11 -42.84 2.09
N LEU A 88 -15.62 -41.74 1.52
CA LEU A 88 -16.32 -41.01 0.45
C LEU A 88 -16.34 -41.81 -0.87
N LEU A 89 -15.24 -42.48 -1.23
CA LEU A 89 -15.21 -43.36 -2.40
C LEU A 89 -16.11 -44.59 -2.19
N TRP A 90 -16.07 -45.21 -1.01
CA TRP A 90 -16.95 -46.33 -0.66
C TRP A 90 -18.44 -45.96 -0.65
N PHE A 91 -18.77 -44.74 -0.24
CA PHE A 91 -20.13 -44.20 -0.33
C PHE A 91 -20.56 -44.02 -1.79
N GLY A 92 -19.67 -43.52 -2.65
CA GLY A 92 -19.89 -43.42 -4.10
C GLY A 92 -20.12 -44.79 -4.75
N ASP A 93 -19.33 -45.80 -4.41
CA ASP A 93 -19.49 -47.18 -4.92
C ASP A 93 -20.78 -47.84 -4.42
N GLY A 94 -21.15 -47.56 -3.17
CA GLY A 94 -22.46 -47.93 -2.63
C GLY A 94 -23.61 -47.35 -3.44
N LEU A 95 -23.53 -46.08 -3.83
CA LEU A 95 -24.57 -45.41 -4.61
C LEU A 95 -24.59 -45.91 -6.07
N LEU A 96 -23.44 -45.97 -6.74
CA LEU A 96 -23.31 -46.36 -8.16
C LEU A 96 -23.68 -47.83 -8.42
N PHE A 97 -23.36 -48.74 -7.51
CA PHE A 97 -23.65 -50.17 -7.64
C PHE A 97 -24.80 -50.64 -6.73
N GLY A 98 -25.66 -49.73 -6.26
CA GLY A 98 -26.91 -50.07 -5.56
C GLY A 98 -26.75 -50.74 -4.19
N GLY A 99 -25.59 -50.60 -3.55
CA GLY A 99 -25.33 -51.06 -2.18
C GLY A 99 -25.82 -50.09 -1.09
N ILE A 100 -26.06 -48.81 -1.42
CA ILE A 100 -26.58 -47.77 -0.52
C ILE A 100 -27.73 -47.03 -1.21
N SER A 101 -28.94 -47.15 -0.66
CA SER A 101 -30.10 -46.34 -1.06
C SER A 101 -30.29 -45.16 -0.10
N LEU A 102 -30.25 -43.94 -0.63
CA LEU A 102 -30.43 -42.72 0.16
C LEU A 102 -31.90 -42.28 0.20
N ASN A 103 -32.61 -42.67 1.26
CA ASN A 103 -33.87 -42.03 1.60
C ASN A 103 -33.60 -40.62 2.14
N PHE A 104 -33.87 -39.59 1.33
CA PHE A 104 -33.92 -38.22 1.80
C PHE A 104 -35.30 -37.91 2.36
N GLU A 105 -35.47 -38.02 3.68
CA GLU A 105 -36.64 -37.52 4.37
C GLU A 105 -36.76 -35.99 4.20
N ARG A 106 -37.99 -35.50 3.97
CA ARG A 106 -38.31 -34.09 3.93
C ARG A 106 -39.52 -33.85 4.84
N VAL A 107 -39.42 -32.83 5.69
CA VAL A 107 -40.39 -32.53 6.76
C VAL A 107 -41.82 -32.39 6.21
N ASP A 108 -42.79 -32.92 6.97
CA ASP A 108 -44.14 -33.23 6.52
C ASP A 108 -44.97 -32.10 5.90
N LEU A 109 -45.62 -32.44 4.79
CA LEU A 109 -46.98 -32.02 4.48
C LEU A 109 -47.68 -33.18 3.75
N THR A 110 -48.86 -33.58 4.25
CA THR A 110 -49.34 -34.96 4.09
C THR A 110 -49.93 -35.31 2.72
N SER A 111 -49.55 -36.49 2.20
CA SER A 111 -50.21 -37.32 1.17
C SER A 111 -50.11 -36.92 -0.31
N THR A 112 -48.95 -37.21 -0.92
CA THR A 112 -48.84 -37.74 -2.30
C THR A 112 -47.73 -38.83 -2.35
N PRO A 113 -47.73 -39.75 -3.33
CA PRO A 113 -47.18 -41.10 -3.12
C PRO A 113 -45.71 -41.35 -3.54
N GLU A 114 -45.10 -42.29 -2.79
CA GLU A 114 -43.92 -43.14 -3.05
C GLU A 114 -42.53 -42.50 -3.37
N PRO A 115 -41.42 -43.13 -2.90
CA PRO A 115 -40.10 -42.49 -2.86
C PRO A 115 -39.31 -42.58 -4.17
N PHE A 116 -38.60 -41.49 -4.49
CA PHE A 116 -37.66 -41.41 -5.61
C PHE A 116 -36.33 -42.13 -5.30
N TYR A 117 -36.01 -43.20 -6.04
CA TYR A 117 -34.68 -43.81 -6.02
C TYR A 117 -33.74 -43.15 -7.03
N TRP A 118 -32.51 -42.81 -6.61
CA TRP A 118 -31.52 -42.13 -7.47
C TRP A 118 -31.05 -42.94 -8.69
N THR A 119 -31.35 -44.25 -8.75
CA THR A 119 -31.03 -45.12 -9.88
C THR A 119 -31.95 -44.91 -11.11
N ASP A 120 -33.09 -44.23 -10.97
CA ASP A 120 -34.07 -44.11 -12.06
C ASP A 120 -33.69 -43.10 -13.17
N MET A 121 -32.61 -42.30 -13.00
CA MET A 121 -32.23 -41.31 -14.02
C MET A 121 -31.64 -41.91 -15.30
N PHE A 122 -31.30 -43.21 -15.31
CA PHE A 122 -30.74 -43.92 -16.47
C PHE A 122 -31.43 -45.26 -16.79
N SER A 123 -32.68 -45.45 -16.35
CA SER A 123 -33.50 -46.61 -16.71
C SER A 123 -34.47 -46.29 -17.87
N PRO A 124 -34.55 -47.09 -18.95
CA PRO A 124 -35.41 -46.82 -20.11
C PRO A 124 -36.88 -47.23 -19.87
N SER A 125 -37.48 -46.79 -18.76
CA SER A 125 -38.77 -47.27 -18.22
C SER A 125 -40.00 -46.42 -18.61
N ARG A 126 -39.86 -45.37 -19.44
CA ARG A 126 -40.98 -44.53 -19.93
C ARG A 126 -41.59 -44.98 -21.28
N LEU A 127 -41.83 -46.28 -21.46
CA LEU A 127 -42.41 -46.82 -22.70
C LEU A 127 -43.60 -47.80 -22.50
N THR A 128 -44.01 -48.07 -21.25
CA THR A 128 -45.05 -49.06 -20.90
C THR A 128 -46.39 -48.46 -20.45
N SER A 129 -46.43 -47.21 -19.97
CA SER A 129 -47.62 -46.54 -19.39
C SER A 129 -48.70 -46.09 -20.41
N LEU A 130 -48.82 -46.79 -21.54
CA LEU A 130 -49.94 -46.63 -22.50
C LEU A 130 -50.52 -47.98 -22.94
N PHE A 131 -50.25 -49.07 -22.21
CA PHE A 131 -50.86 -50.40 -22.40
C PHE A 131 -51.20 -51.07 -21.07
N SER A 132 -52.03 -50.41 -20.26
CA SER A 132 -52.75 -51.04 -19.15
C SER A 132 -54.27 -51.09 -19.40
N ASP A 133 -54.69 -51.14 -20.66
CA ASP A 133 -56.05 -51.57 -21.04
C ASP A 133 -56.03 -52.54 -22.23
N ARG A 134 -55.92 -53.83 -21.88
CA ARG A 134 -56.47 -55.03 -22.57
C ARG A 134 -55.91 -56.31 -21.95
N ARG A 135 -56.15 -56.47 -20.64
CA ARG A 135 -56.10 -57.75 -19.94
C ARG A 135 -57.31 -58.00 -19.06
N ASP A 136 -58.46 -57.54 -19.53
CA ASP A 136 -59.59 -58.48 -19.62
C ASP A 136 -59.90 -58.77 -21.09
N LYS A 137 -60.59 -59.87 -21.35
CA LYS A 137 -60.91 -60.29 -22.72
C LYS A 137 -62.07 -59.44 -23.25
N ASN A 138 -61.82 -58.60 -24.26
CA ASN A 138 -62.89 -58.26 -25.21
C ASN A 138 -63.25 -59.55 -25.96
N GLN A 139 -64.17 -60.34 -25.43
CA GLN A 139 -64.75 -61.53 -26.09
C GLN A 139 -65.60 -61.14 -27.32
N HIS A 140 -65.43 -59.90 -27.80
CA HIS A 140 -66.39 -59.15 -28.60
C HIS A 140 -65.81 -58.29 -29.80
N LEU A 141 -64.46 -58.07 -30.17
CA LEU A 141 -63.84 -57.21 -31.33
C LEU A 141 -62.19 -57.24 -31.67
N LEU A 142 -61.50 -56.77 -32.83
CA LEU A 142 -59.95 -56.87 -33.31
C LEU A 142 -59.16 -55.96 -34.50
N GLY A 143 -57.74 -55.79 -34.70
CA GLY A 143 -56.81 -55.32 -35.94
C GLY A 143 -55.31 -54.53 -35.91
N GLN A 144 -54.47 -54.05 -37.02
CA GLN A 144 -53.05 -53.21 -37.12
C GLN A 144 -52.12 -52.75 -38.50
N HIS A 145 -51.30 -51.57 -38.74
CA HIS A 145 -50.12 -51.01 -39.73
C HIS A 145 -49.82 -49.42 -40.31
N THR A 146 -48.56 -48.74 -40.63
CA THR A 146 -48.13 -47.24 -41.21
C THR A 146 -46.68 -46.30 -40.97
N VAL A 147 -46.45 -44.86 -40.86
CA VAL A 147 -45.09 -43.91 -40.79
C VAL A 147 -44.82 -42.44 -39.92
N HIS A 148 -43.62 -41.62 -39.72
CA HIS A 148 -43.20 -40.29 -38.80
C HIS A 148 -41.86 -39.18 -38.96
N MET A 149 -41.52 -37.95 -38.22
CA MET A 149 -40.35 -36.75 -38.36
C MET A 149 -39.66 -35.67 -37.17
N SER A 150 -38.81 -34.48 -37.31
CA SER A 150 -37.85 -33.57 -36.29
C SER A 150 -37.21 -31.92 -36.36
N PRO A 151 -36.31 -31.18 -35.46
CA PRO A 151 -35.89 -29.59 -35.18
C PRO A 151 -34.39 -28.73 -34.93
N ILE A 152 -34.10 -27.46 -34.21
CA ILE A 152 -32.94 -26.25 -34.26
C ILE A 152 -32.09 -25.32 -33.04
N SER A 153 -31.39 -24.02 -33.13
CA SER A 153 -30.15 -23.22 -32.35
C SER A 153 -29.90 -21.57 -31.86
N THR A 154 -28.68 -20.87 -31.38
CA THR A 154 -28.33 -19.43 -30.61
C THR A 154 -26.89 -18.48 -30.51
N ALA A 155 -26.61 -17.18 -29.87
CA ALA A 155 -25.24 -16.30 -29.51
C ALA A 155 -24.91 -14.94 -28.50
N GLN A 156 -23.72 -14.07 -28.46
CA GLN A 156 -23.01 -13.07 -27.35
C GLN A 156 -22.02 -11.65 -27.54
N LEU A 157 -21.18 -10.95 -26.57
CA LEU A 157 -20.20 -9.62 -26.51
C LEU A 157 -18.86 -9.36 -25.48
N ASN A 158 -18.01 -8.19 -25.38
CA ASN A 158 -16.67 -7.66 -24.67
C ASN A 158 -16.35 -8.00 -23.16
N PRO A 159 -15.32 -8.83 -22.85
CA PRO A 159 -15.28 -9.50 -21.54
C PRO A 159 -14.32 -8.96 -20.46
N ASP A 160 -13.10 -8.51 -20.77
CA ASP A 160 -12.00 -8.48 -19.76
C ASP A 160 -11.84 -7.15 -18.98
N GLY A 161 -12.58 -6.10 -19.34
CA GLY A 161 -12.62 -4.83 -18.60
C GLY A 161 -11.34 -3.97 -18.64
N HIS A 162 -10.40 -4.22 -19.56
CA HIS A 162 -9.15 -3.48 -19.65
C HIS A 162 -9.33 -1.97 -19.98
N PRO A 163 -8.46 -1.08 -19.45
CA PRO A 163 -8.38 0.32 -19.85
C PRO A 163 -7.64 0.47 -21.18
N PHE A 164 -7.91 1.56 -21.91
CA PHE A 164 -7.34 1.82 -23.23
C PHE A 164 -6.94 3.29 -23.40
N CYS A 165 -5.67 3.54 -23.72
CA CYS A 165 -5.18 4.87 -24.11
C CYS A 165 -4.42 4.89 -25.45
N LEU A 166 -4.21 6.09 -25.98
CA LEU A 166 -3.52 6.37 -27.25
C LEU A 166 -2.20 7.10 -26.99
N SER A 167 -1.07 6.49 -27.36
CA SER A 167 0.26 7.06 -27.16
C SER A 167 0.67 8.00 -28.32
N PRO A 168 1.09 9.25 -28.06
CA PRO A 168 1.59 10.15 -29.09
C PRO A 168 2.96 9.72 -29.64
N PRO A 169 3.23 9.85 -30.96
CA PRO A 169 2.32 10.19 -32.04
C PRO A 169 1.70 8.93 -32.69
N GLY A 170 0.36 8.88 -32.80
CA GLY A 170 -0.32 8.06 -33.80
C GLY A 170 -0.60 6.58 -33.48
N HIS A 171 -0.35 6.09 -32.26
CA HIS A 171 -0.66 4.69 -31.92
C HIS A 171 -2.17 4.39 -31.96
N THR A 172 -2.54 3.21 -32.47
CA THR A 172 -3.94 2.76 -32.60
C THR A 172 -4.23 1.56 -31.70
N THR A 173 -5.36 1.57 -30.99
CA THR A 173 -5.72 0.50 -30.03
C THR A 173 -6.84 -0.41 -30.54
N PHE A 174 -7.01 -1.59 -29.94
CA PHE A 174 -7.92 -2.65 -30.41
C PHE A 174 -8.81 -3.19 -29.27
N VAL A 175 -10.14 -3.00 -29.38
CA VAL A 175 -11.13 -3.40 -28.36
C VAL A 175 -11.84 -4.72 -28.77
N PRO A 176 -11.96 -5.74 -27.90
CA PRO A 176 -12.46 -7.07 -28.27
C PRO A 176 -14.00 -7.27 -28.18
N ILE A 177 -14.50 -8.31 -28.86
CA ILE A 177 -15.90 -8.75 -28.94
C ILE A 177 -15.92 -10.29 -28.95
N LEU A 178 -16.86 -10.95 -28.26
CA LEU A 178 -16.98 -12.41 -28.14
C LEU A 178 -18.36 -12.91 -28.62
N VAL A 179 -18.45 -13.99 -29.41
CA VAL A 179 -19.72 -14.51 -30.02
C VAL A 179 -19.82 -16.03 -29.84
N ASN A 180 -20.98 -16.60 -29.47
CA ASN A 180 -21.11 -18.01 -29.03
C ASN A 180 -22.24 -18.82 -29.70
N GLY A 181 -21.93 -19.72 -30.63
CA GLY A 181 -22.87 -20.64 -31.31
C GLY A 181 -22.96 -20.39 -32.81
N THR A 182 -22.38 -19.29 -33.27
CA THR A 182 -22.26 -18.82 -34.65
C THR A 182 -20.98 -17.98 -34.80
N ALA A 183 -20.63 -17.58 -36.03
CA ALA A 183 -19.53 -16.65 -36.30
C ALA A 183 -20.08 -15.31 -36.84
N PRO A 184 -19.55 -14.15 -36.41
CA PRO A 184 -20.08 -12.85 -36.81
C PRO A 184 -19.81 -12.53 -38.29
N SER A 185 -20.88 -12.24 -39.04
CA SER A 185 -20.81 -11.82 -40.45
C SER A 185 -20.71 -10.29 -40.61
N SER A 186 -21.33 -9.55 -39.69
CA SER A 186 -21.35 -8.09 -39.65
C SER A 186 -21.44 -7.59 -38.20
N VAL A 187 -20.76 -6.48 -37.91
CA VAL A 187 -20.63 -5.85 -36.59
C VAL A 187 -20.79 -4.34 -36.77
N ARG A 188 -21.73 -3.71 -36.05
CA ARG A 188 -21.98 -2.26 -36.11
C ARG A 188 -21.73 -1.61 -34.77
N TYR A 189 -21.07 -0.46 -34.77
CA TYR A 189 -20.76 0.33 -33.57
C TYR A 189 -20.88 1.84 -33.82
N SER A 190 -20.92 2.61 -32.75
CA SER A 190 -20.92 4.07 -32.73
C SER A 190 -19.69 4.62 -32.00
N PHE A 191 -19.15 5.74 -32.49
CA PHE A 191 -18.01 6.46 -31.90
C PHE A 191 -18.38 7.92 -31.60
N THR A 192 -18.05 8.38 -30.39
CA THR A 192 -18.33 9.74 -29.90
C THR A 192 -17.05 10.43 -29.41
N PRO A 193 -16.61 11.56 -30.00
CA PRO A 193 -15.42 12.29 -29.53
C PRO A 193 -15.58 12.82 -28.10
N LEU A 194 -14.51 12.81 -27.29
CA LEU A 194 -14.54 13.32 -25.89
C LEU A 194 -14.95 14.80 -25.77
N THR A 195 -14.75 15.59 -26.83
CA THR A 195 -15.10 17.02 -26.88
C THR A 195 -16.56 17.30 -27.20
N TYR A 196 -17.31 16.31 -27.69
CA TYR A 196 -18.65 16.49 -28.25
C TYR A 196 -19.65 17.03 -27.24
N VAL A 197 -20.48 17.98 -27.68
CA VAL A 197 -21.63 18.51 -26.94
C VAL A 197 -22.81 18.59 -27.90
N ASP A 198 -23.91 17.96 -27.50
CA ASP A 198 -25.15 17.98 -28.27
C ASP A 198 -25.63 19.42 -28.51
N GLY A 199 -26.00 19.73 -29.75
CA GLY A 199 -26.38 21.09 -30.19
C GLY A 199 -25.26 22.13 -30.36
N GLN A 200 -24.01 21.92 -29.94
CA GLN A 200 -22.93 22.92 -30.10
C GLN A 200 -22.09 22.69 -31.38
N PRO A 201 -22.09 23.63 -32.35
CA PRO A 201 -21.28 23.50 -33.56
C PRO A 201 -19.78 23.56 -33.25
N GLY A 202 -19.00 22.70 -33.91
CA GLY A 202 -17.53 22.61 -33.75
C GLY A 202 -17.03 21.64 -32.68
N THR A 203 -17.91 21.04 -31.87
CA THR A 203 -17.50 20.13 -30.77
C THR A 203 -17.23 18.69 -31.20
N GLY A 204 -17.83 18.25 -32.31
CA GLY A 204 -17.71 16.91 -32.87
C GLY A 204 -19.00 16.44 -33.56
N ARG A 205 -19.07 15.15 -33.88
CA ARG A 205 -20.31 14.43 -34.24
C ARG A 205 -20.18 12.97 -33.82
N ILE A 206 -21.29 12.29 -33.61
CA ILE A 206 -21.32 10.82 -33.45
C ILE A 206 -21.14 10.18 -34.83
N GLU A 207 -20.26 9.21 -34.95
CA GLU A 207 -20.00 8.48 -36.20
C GLU A 207 -20.42 7.00 -36.02
N HIS A 208 -21.41 6.53 -36.79
CA HIS A 208 -21.79 5.10 -36.83
C HIS A 208 -20.98 4.39 -37.92
N ILE A 209 -20.42 3.24 -37.57
CA ILE A 209 -19.49 2.47 -38.41
C ILE A 209 -19.97 1.02 -38.42
N GLU A 210 -20.12 0.45 -39.61
CA GLU A 210 -20.61 -0.92 -39.83
C GLU A 210 -19.52 -1.71 -40.56
N MET A 211 -18.98 -2.73 -39.89
CA MET A 211 -17.86 -3.56 -40.34
C MET A 211 -18.35 -4.92 -40.83
N ASN A 212 -17.85 -5.35 -41.98
CA ASN A 212 -18.14 -6.65 -42.57
C ASN A 212 -17.05 -7.68 -42.24
N ALA A 213 -17.36 -8.97 -42.39
CA ALA A 213 -16.42 -10.07 -42.11
C ALA A 213 -15.02 -9.95 -42.76
N LYS A 214 -14.90 -9.24 -43.91
CA LYS A 214 -13.61 -8.95 -44.55
C LYS A 214 -12.76 -7.96 -43.74
N GLU A 215 -13.39 -6.94 -43.16
CA GLU A 215 -12.73 -5.88 -42.39
C GLU A 215 -12.39 -6.37 -40.99
N LEU A 216 -13.26 -7.18 -40.37
CA LEU A 216 -12.98 -7.86 -39.10
C LEU A 216 -11.72 -8.75 -39.19
N LYS A 217 -11.55 -9.47 -40.31
CA LYS A 217 -10.33 -10.24 -40.60
C LYS A 217 -9.10 -9.35 -40.81
N ALA A 218 -9.23 -8.24 -41.56
CA ALA A 218 -8.13 -7.31 -41.75
C ALA A 218 -7.68 -6.61 -40.44
N ILE A 219 -8.61 -6.32 -39.53
CA ILE A 219 -8.31 -5.78 -38.20
C ILE A 219 -7.60 -6.83 -37.33
N ALA A 220 -8.02 -8.09 -37.38
CA ALA A 220 -7.34 -9.19 -36.68
C ALA A 220 -5.90 -9.40 -37.20
N GLN A 221 -5.68 -9.32 -38.52
CA GLN A 221 -4.35 -9.41 -39.11
C GLN A 221 -3.47 -8.22 -38.71
N ALA A 222 -3.97 -6.98 -38.80
CA ALA A 222 -3.23 -5.78 -38.38
C ALA A 222 -2.87 -5.78 -36.88
N ARG A 223 -3.64 -6.47 -36.03
CA ARG A 223 -3.29 -6.71 -34.62
C ARG A 223 -2.12 -7.69 -34.49
N LEU A 224 -2.07 -8.76 -35.28
CA LEU A 224 -0.98 -9.74 -35.27
C LEU A 224 0.33 -9.12 -35.77
N GLU A 225 0.28 -8.37 -36.87
CA GLU A 225 1.42 -7.61 -37.42
C GLU A 225 1.97 -6.62 -36.38
N GLY A 226 1.08 -5.87 -35.70
CA GLY A 226 1.48 -4.95 -34.62
C GLY A 226 2.13 -5.62 -33.41
N LEU A 227 1.74 -6.87 -33.08
CA LEU A 227 2.34 -7.65 -32.00
C LEU A 227 3.73 -8.21 -32.37
N GLN A 228 4.01 -8.42 -33.66
CA GLN A 228 5.33 -8.85 -34.13
C GLN A 228 6.37 -7.72 -34.06
N VAL A 229 6.00 -6.48 -34.41
CA VAL A 229 6.92 -5.31 -34.34
C VAL A 229 7.48 -5.10 -32.94
N VAL A 230 6.69 -5.33 -31.89
CA VAL A 230 7.11 -5.19 -30.48
C VAL A 230 8.11 -6.29 -30.05
N ARG A 231 8.22 -7.41 -30.77
CA ARG A 231 9.24 -8.44 -30.49
C ARG A 231 10.61 -8.06 -31.07
N PHE A 232 10.67 -7.28 -32.15
CA PHE A 232 11.91 -6.89 -32.83
C PHE A 232 12.70 -5.75 -32.15
N THR A 233 12.24 -5.23 -31.01
CA THR A 233 12.99 -4.23 -30.21
C THR A 233 13.67 -4.82 -28.97
N ASN A 234 13.54 -6.13 -28.73
CA ASN A 234 14.15 -6.85 -27.60
C ASN A 234 14.95 -8.07 -28.10
N SER A 235 15.94 -7.83 -28.96
CA SER A 235 16.82 -8.88 -29.47
C SER A 235 18.22 -8.33 -29.80
N ASP A 236 19.05 -8.20 -28.78
CA ASP A 236 20.50 -8.26 -28.90
C ASP A 236 21.00 -9.47 -28.09
N GLU A 237 22.00 -10.13 -28.65
CA GLU A 237 22.48 -11.50 -28.41
C GLU A 237 22.84 -11.91 -26.97
N ASP A 238 22.56 -13.18 -26.65
CA ASP A 238 23.53 -14.07 -26.00
C ASP A 238 23.43 -15.44 -26.71
N GLU A 239 24.50 -15.82 -27.42
CA GLU A 239 24.60 -17.01 -28.29
C GLU A 239 25.39 -18.12 -27.59
N PHE A 240 24.82 -19.32 -27.39
CA PHE A 240 25.61 -20.55 -27.20
C PHE A 240 24.80 -21.85 -27.41
N ASP A 241 25.44 -22.82 -28.07
CA ASP A 241 25.13 -24.26 -28.21
C ASP A 241 23.75 -24.70 -28.74
N GLU A 242 23.70 -24.78 -30.08
CA GLU A 242 22.85 -25.66 -30.88
C GLU A 242 23.03 -27.16 -30.51
N TYR A 243 21.95 -27.91 -30.24
CA TYR A 243 21.73 -29.29 -30.72
C TYR A 243 20.30 -29.82 -30.46
N ASP A 244 19.92 -30.84 -31.23
CA ASP A 244 18.67 -31.63 -31.22
C ASP A 244 17.33 -30.89 -31.40
N ALA A 245 16.80 -30.99 -32.62
CA ALA A 245 15.49 -30.46 -33.00
C ALA A 245 14.34 -31.40 -32.60
N GLY A 246 13.26 -30.82 -32.05
CA GLY A 246 11.99 -31.50 -31.81
C GLY A 246 10.86 -30.51 -31.59
N ASP A 247 10.03 -30.32 -32.63
CA ASP A 247 8.81 -29.48 -32.73
C ASP A 247 8.32 -28.80 -31.44
N ASP A 248 8.84 -27.59 -31.17
CA ASP A 248 8.41 -26.77 -30.02
C ASP A 248 7.32 -25.77 -30.46
N ASP A 249 6.12 -25.92 -29.89
CA ASP A 249 4.91 -25.21 -30.30
C ASP A 249 4.98 -23.74 -29.90
N SER A 250 5.24 -22.84 -30.87
CA SER A 250 5.61 -21.46 -30.59
C SER A 250 4.58 -20.72 -29.70
N LEU A 251 5.06 -20.13 -28.60
CA LEU A 251 4.23 -19.42 -27.61
C LEU A 251 3.55 -18.17 -28.21
N SER A 252 2.37 -18.42 -28.76
CA SER A 252 1.35 -17.43 -29.11
C SER A 252 0.33 -17.29 -27.98
N SER A 253 -0.08 -16.06 -27.70
CA SER A 253 -1.00 -15.75 -26.61
C SER A 253 -2.47 -15.90 -27.02
N GLU A 254 -2.85 -17.09 -27.49
CA GLU A 254 -4.25 -17.39 -27.81
C GLU A 254 -5.08 -17.63 -26.54
N SER A 255 -6.17 -16.86 -26.42
CA SER A 255 -7.20 -17.05 -25.39
C SER A 255 -7.91 -18.39 -25.58
N ARG A 256 -8.12 -19.14 -24.49
CA ARG A 256 -8.83 -20.44 -24.48
C ARG A 256 -10.34 -20.31 -24.75
N LEU A 257 -10.71 -19.99 -26.00
CA LEU A 257 -12.10 -19.97 -26.48
C LEU A 257 -12.66 -21.39 -26.58
N ARG A 258 -13.96 -21.57 -26.31
CA ARG A 258 -14.64 -22.86 -26.52
C ARG A 258 -14.94 -23.09 -28.00
N LYS A 259 -15.22 -24.35 -28.39
CA LYS A 259 -15.54 -24.72 -29.79
C LYS A 259 -16.76 -24.02 -30.40
N THR A 260 -17.61 -23.40 -29.59
CA THR A 260 -18.75 -22.59 -30.05
C THR A 260 -18.46 -21.09 -30.02
N GLU A 261 -17.34 -20.65 -29.43
CA GLU A 261 -17.01 -19.24 -29.19
C GLU A 261 -16.03 -18.71 -30.26
N SER A 262 -16.18 -17.43 -30.62
CA SER A 262 -15.30 -16.73 -31.57
C SER A 262 -15.08 -15.27 -31.13
N LEU A 263 -13.90 -14.72 -31.46
CA LEU A 263 -13.45 -13.39 -31.02
C LEU A 263 -13.26 -12.45 -32.22
N ALA A 264 -13.68 -11.19 -32.08
CA ALA A 264 -13.51 -10.12 -33.07
C ALA A 264 -13.00 -8.83 -32.40
N HIS A 265 -12.59 -7.82 -33.18
CA HIS A 265 -11.97 -6.59 -32.68
C HIS A 265 -12.45 -5.32 -33.40
N ILE A 266 -12.46 -4.20 -32.68
CA ILE A 266 -12.67 -2.83 -33.19
C ILE A 266 -11.35 -2.06 -33.10
N ARG A 267 -10.91 -1.41 -34.19
CA ARG A 267 -9.70 -0.57 -34.21
C ARG A 267 -10.06 0.90 -33.93
N VAL A 268 -9.39 1.53 -32.96
CA VAL A 268 -9.64 2.92 -32.54
C VAL A 268 -8.39 3.78 -32.75
N THR A 269 -8.56 4.97 -33.30
CA THR A 269 -7.45 5.87 -33.74
C THR A 269 -7.56 7.30 -33.20
N LYS A 270 -8.65 7.64 -32.50
CA LYS A 270 -8.94 8.95 -31.92
C LYS A 270 -9.54 8.76 -30.52
N PRO A 271 -9.30 9.66 -29.56
CA PRO A 271 -9.89 9.56 -28.22
C PRO A 271 -11.39 9.84 -28.26
N GLY A 272 -12.17 9.01 -27.57
CA GLY A 272 -13.64 9.03 -27.60
C GLY A 272 -14.26 7.79 -26.96
N ILE A 273 -15.58 7.72 -26.98
CA ILE A 273 -16.38 6.59 -26.46
C ILE A 273 -16.82 5.72 -27.64
N VAL A 274 -16.59 4.42 -27.55
CA VAL A 274 -17.01 3.38 -28.51
C VAL A 274 -18.18 2.61 -27.91
N ARG A 275 -19.22 2.33 -28.70
CA ARG A 275 -20.41 1.59 -28.26
C ARG A 275 -20.88 0.59 -29.33
N LEU A 276 -21.17 -0.66 -28.96
CA LEU A 276 -21.69 -1.66 -29.90
C LEU A 276 -23.19 -1.47 -30.16
N ASP A 277 -23.58 -1.45 -31.44
CA ASP A 277 -24.96 -1.29 -31.90
C ASP A 277 -25.60 -2.66 -32.29
N ARG A 278 -24.89 -3.53 -33.03
CA ARG A 278 -25.47 -4.79 -33.62
C ARG A 278 -24.43 -5.85 -34.00
N VAL A 279 -24.80 -7.13 -33.96
CA VAL A 279 -24.07 -8.29 -34.55
C VAL A 279 -25.04 -9.19 -35.34
N LEU A 280 -24.58 -9.75 -36.47
CA LEU A 280 -25.32 -10.72 -37.30
C LEU A 280 -24.52 -12.02 -37.50
N ASP A 281 -25.21 -13.14 -37.72
CA ASP A 281 -24.64 -14.43 -38.14
C ASP A 281 -24.47 -14.53 -39.67
N SER A 282 -23.69 -15.50 -40.13
CA SER A 282 -23.61 -16.01 -41.51
C SER A 282 -24.96 -16.26 -42.20
N SER A 283 -26.00 -16.71 -41.49
CA SER A 283 -27.37 -16.88 -42.01
C SER A 283 -28.16 -15.56 -42.15
N GLY A 284 -27.59 -14.43 -41.75
CA GLY A 284 -28.28 -13.13 -41.68
C GLY A 284 -29.19 -12.95 -40.47
N ILE A 285 -29.36 -13.98 -39.63
CA ILE A 285 -30.14 -13.91 -38.41
C ILE A 285 -29.44 -12.97 -37.40
N ALA A 286 -30.22 -12.07 -36.79
CA ALA A 286 -29.71 -11.14 -35.78
C ALA A 286 -29.45 -11.86 -34.45
N VAL A 287 -28.27 -11.65 -33.87
CA VAL A 287 -27.82 -12.39 -32.68
C VAL A 287 -27.91 -11.54 -31.41
N LYS A 288 -28.25 -12.21 -30.30
CA LYS A 288 -28.59 -11.55 -29.03
C LYS A 288 -27.35 -10.95 -28.36
N LEU A 289 -27.46 -9.68 -27.94
CA LEU A 289 -26.38 -8.95 -27.29
C LEU A 289 -26.44 -9.09 -25.75
N VAL A 290 -25.31 -8.80 -25.10
CA VAL A 290 -25.10 -8.80 -23.64
C VAL A 290 -24.61 -7.40 -23.20
N HIS A 291 -24.67 -7.05 -21.92
CA HIS A 291 -24.36 -5.72 -21.37
C HIS A 291 -23.08 -5.79 -20.52
N PRO A 292 -22.23 -4.74 -20.41
CA PRO A 292 -22.37 -3.38 -20.95
C PRO A 292 -21.93 -3.23 -22.43
N PRO A 293 -22.44 -2.20 -23.15
CA PRO A 293 -22.21 -2.04 -24.58
C PRO A 293 -21.08 -1.07 -24.96
N GLU A 294 -20.41 -0.41 -24.00
CA GLU A 294 -19.55 0.76 -24.28
C GLU A 294 -18.21 0.79 -23.53
N VAL A 295 -17.21 1.45 -24.13
CA VAL A 295 -15.82 1.57 -23.68
C VAL A 295 -15.31 2.99 -23.98
N THR A 296 -14.51 3.59 -23.09
CA THR A 296 -13.89 4.92 -23.30
C THR A 296 -12.40 4.77 -23.64
N VAL A 297 -11.91 5.58 -24.58
CA VAL A 297 -10.49 5.61 -25.01
C VAL A 297 -9.97 7.05 -24.91
N VAL A 298 -8.82 7.25 -24.26
CA VAL A 298 -8.25 8.58 -23.94
C VAL A 298 -6.81 8.72 -24.44
N PRO A 299 -6.20 9.92 -24.55
CA PRO A 299 -4.75 10.00 -24.75
C PRO A 299 -4.02 9.54 -23.49
N CYS A 300 -2.91 8.82 -23.65
CA CYS A 300 -2.15 8.30 -22.50
C CYS A 300 -1.56 9.44 -21.65
N PRO A 301 -1.45 9.28 -20.31
CA PRO A 301 -0.86 10.28 -19.43
C PRO A 301 0.65 10.44 -19.64
N THR A 302 1.17 11.62 -19.30
CA THR A 302 2.60 11.99 -19.46
C THR A 302 3.04 12.90 -18.32
N ALA A 303 4.27 12.73 -17.82
CA ALA A 303 4.93 13.72 -16.96
C ALA A 303 6.38 13.99 -17.42
N GLN A 304 6.82 15.22 -17.22
CA GLN A 304 8.17 15.71 -17.53
C GLN A 304 8.55 16.84 -16.57
N TYR A 305 9.83 17.08 -16.29
CA TYR A 305 10.27 18.29 -15.62
C TYR A 305 10.09 19.52 -16.54
N THR A 306 9.69 20.67 -15.99
CA THR A 306 9.65 21.94 -16.74
C THR A 306 11.04 22.53 -16.88
N GLY A 307 11.44 22.92 -18.08
CA GLY A 307 12.68 23.67 -18.32
C GLY A 307 12.55 25.18 -18.07
N ASP A 308 13.64 25.77 -17.58
CA ASP A 308 13.88 27.20 -17.32
C ASP A 308 13.06 27.87 -16.18
N PRO A 309 13.61 28.90 -15.48
CA PRO A 309 14.74 29.75 -15.90
C PRO A 309 16.05 29.52 -15.15
N LEU A 310 17.08 29.00 -15.85
CA LEU A 310 18.50 29.34 -15.68
C LEU A 310 19.35 28.59 -16.72
N ARG A 311 19.49 29.19 -17.92
CA ARG A 311 20.36 28.69 -19.01
C ARG A 311 21.86 28.92 -18.77
N SER A 312 22.31 28.91 -17.51
CA SER A 312 23.73 28.84 -17.18
C SER A 312 24.10 27.43 -16.73
N THR A 313 25.26 26.95 -17.19
CA THR A 313 25.83 25.63 -16.90
C THR A 313 26.43 25.56 -15.48
N GLU A 314 25.80 26.23 -14.53
CA GLU A 314 26.25 26.46 -13.17
C GLU A 314 25.29 25.84 -12.14
N SER A 315 24.05 25.53 -12.56
CA SER A 315 22.95 25.14 -11.67
C SER A 315 22.89 23.65 -11.29
N ASP A 316 23.68 22.79 -11.94
CA ASP A 316 23.80 21.35 -11.64
C ASP A 316 24.87 21.03 -10.58
N THR A 317 25.56 22.04 -10.03
CA THR A 317 26.53 21.93 -8.93
C THR A 317 26.11 22.80 -7.75
N ARG A 318 26.15 22.25 -6.53
CA ARG A 318 25.85 22.97 -5.27
C ARG A 318 26.84 22.62 -4.18
N CYS A 319 26.85 23.42 -3.12
CA CYS A 319 27.71 23.24 -1.95
C CYS A 319 26.89 22.67 -0.78
N ALA A 320 27.52 21.84 0.05
CA ALA A 320 26.90 21.35 1.28
C ALA A 320 26.27 22.49 2.11
N GLY A 321 25.03 22.34 2.58
CA GLY A 321 24.31 23.37 3.34
C GLY A 321 23.36 24.27 2.54
N ASP A 322 23.38 24.23 1.19
CA ASP A 322 22.40 24.95 0.35
C ASP A 322 21.07 24.15 0.24
N ASN A 323 20.42 23.95 1.39
CA ASN A 323 19.39 22.94 1.68
C ASN A 323 18.04 23.04 0.93
N HIS A 324 17.93 23.85 -0.12
CA HIS A 324 16.67 24.15 -0.82
C HIS A 324 16.77 23.97 -2.34
N LEU A 325 16.26 22.85 -2.84
CA LEU A 325 16.06 22.59 -4.27
C LEU A 325 14.56 22.53 -4.58
N ASP A 326 14.07 23.51 -5.35
CA ASP A 326 12.72 23.48 -5.91
C ASP A 326 12.76 22.99 -7.36
N LEU A 327 12.06 21.88 -7.63
CA LEU A 327 11.81 21.36 -8.98
C LEU A 327 10.32 21.59 -9.34
N THR A 328 9.99 21.56 -10.63
CA THR A 328 8.58 21.57 -11.08
C THR A 328 8.37 20.53 -12.18
N ILE A 329 7.28 19.78 -12.04
CA ILE A 329 6.87 18.72 -12.98
C ILE A 329 5.58 19.16 -13.69
N ASP A 330 5.58 19.01 -15.01
CA ASP A 330 4.47 19.22 -15.92
C ASP A 330 3.78 17.87 -16.16
N ILE A 331 2.57 17.67 -15.62
CA ILE A 331 1.81 16.42 -15.73
C ILE A 331 0.57 16.66 -16.60
N ARG A 332 0.23 15.69 -17.46
CA ARG A 332 -0.97 15.72 -18.30
C ARG A 332 -1.65 14.35 -18.31
N GLY A 333 -2.98 14.32 -18.18
CA GLY A 333 -3.78 13.10 -18.15
C GLY A 333 -5.21 13.36 -17.68
N VAL A 334 -6.05 12.32 -17.60
CA VAL A 334 -7.42 12.42 -17.08
C VAL A 334 -7.40 12.32 -15.54
N PRO A 335 -7.80 13.35 -14.78
CA PRO A 335 -7.72 13.31 -13.32
C PRO A 335 -8.73 12.32 -12.68
N PRO A 336 -8.49 11.88 -11.43
CA PRO A 336 -7.30 12.15 -10.62
C PRO A 336 -6.06 11.46 -11.18
N LEU A 337 -4.90 12.12 -11.11
CA LEU A 337 -3.63 11.52 -11.55
C LEU A 337 -2.80 11.04 -10.35
N SER A 338 -2.04 9.98 -10.56
CA SER A 338 -0.96 9.54 -9.66
C SER A 338 0.40 9.61 -10.35
N LEU A 339 1.41 10.08 -9.62
CA LEU A 339 2.81 10.16 -10.07
C LEU A 339 3.70 9.32 -9.17
N LYS A 340 4.51 8.45 -9.78
CA LYS A 340 5.58 7.71 -9.12
C LYS A 340 6.94 8.27 -9.55
N TRP A 341 7.79 8.61 -8.59
CA TRP A 341 9.13 9.14 -8.83
C TRP A 341 10.13 8.60 -7.81
N SER A 342 11.42 8.89 -8.00
CA SER A 342 12.50 8.38 -7.14
C SER A 342 13.67 9.36 -7.00
N LYS A 343 14.35 9.26 -5.86
CA LYS A 343 15.59 9.96 -5.51
C LYS A 343 16.69 8.90 -5.34
N ASP A 344 17.70 8.92 -6.18
CA ASP A 344 18.92 8.14 -6.00
C ASP A 344 20.00 9.04 -5.37
N VAL A 345 20.59 8.57 -4.27
CA VAL A 345 21.75 9.19 -3.62
C VAL A 345 22.88 8.17 -3.61
N ASN A 346 23.91 8.40 -4.43
CA ASN A 346 25.12 7.56 -4.51
C ASN A 346 24.83 6.03 -4.66
N GLY A 347 23.80 5.65 -5.43
CA GLY A 347 23.40 4.27 -5.68
C GLY A 347 22.31 3.74 -4.73
N LYS A 348 21.84 4.55 -3.77
CA LYS A 348 20.73 4.20 -2.89
C LYS A 348 19.45 4.91 -3.35
N LYS A 349 18.55 4.16 -3.98
CA LYS A 349 17.27 4.63 -4.51
C LYS A 349 16.14 4.61 -3.45
N GLU A 350 15.61 5.78 -3.12
CA GLU A 350 14.33 5.96 -2.40
C GLU A 350 13.20 6.25 -3.40
N THR A 351 12.02 5.65 -3.23
CA THR A 351 10.87 5.78 -4.15
C THR A 351 9.66 6.43 -3.47
N PHE A 352 8.91 7.22 -4.23
CA PHE A 352 7.79 8.03 -3.76
C PHE A 352 6.59 7.87 -4.70
N LEU A 353 5.40 7.82 -4.11
CA LEU A 353 4.11 7.84 -4.81
C LEU A 353 3.31 9.06 -4.34
N VAL A 354 2.65 9.72 -5.28
CA VAL A 354 1.71 10.81 -5.08
C VAL A 354 0.43 10.44 -5.79
N ASP A 355 -0.71 10.57 -5.13
CA ASP A 355 -2.04 10.28 -5.67
C ASP A 355 -2.92 11.54 -5.67
N ASN A 356 -4.14 11.43 -6.23
CA ASN A 356 -5.20 12.44 -6.16
C ASN A 356 -4.80 13.85 -6.67
N ILE A 357 -4.06 13.92 -7.78
CA ILE A 357 -3.72 15.19 -8.43
C ILE A 357 -4.91 15.66 -9.30
N GLU A 358 -5.62 16.69 -8.84
CA GLU A 358 -6.76 17.34 -9.53
C GLU A 358 -6.80 18.88 -9.29
N ASP A 359 -7.73 19.62 -9.92
CA ASP A 359 -7.85 21.09 -9.80
C ASP A 359 -8.98 21.49 -8.82
N SER A 360 -8.58 22.02 -7.66
CA SER A 360 -9.48 22.47 -6.59
C SER A 360 -10.34 23.68 -6.96
N SER A 361 -9.98 24.46 -7.98
CA SER A 361 -10.62 25.76 -8.27
C SER A 361 -12.01 25.69 -8.92
N THR A 362 -12.46 24.50 -9.37
CA THR A 362 -13.67 24.38 -10.23
C THR A 362 -14.88 23.72 -9.57
N ALA A 363 -14.82 23.36 -8.29
CA ALA A 363 -15.91 22.68 -7.58
C ALA A 363 -17.12 23.59 -7.20
N HIS A 364 -16.94 24.91 -7.14
CA HIS A 364 -17.96 25.85 -6.64
C HIS A 364 -19.12 26.15 -7.61
N SER A 365 -19.29 25.41 -8.72
CA SER A 365 -20.44 25.56 -9.64
C SER A 365 -21.45 24.42 -9.53
N SER A 366 -21.95 24.16 -8.32
CA SER A 366 -22.97 23.13 -7.99
C SER A 366 -24.39 23.46 -8.50
N THR A 367 -24.50 24.29 -9.54
CA THR A 367 -25.73 24.70 -10.23
C THR A 367 -25.67 24.46 -11.75
N GLY A 368 -24.65 23.75 -12.23
CA GLY A 368 -24.48 23.36 -13.64
C GLY A 368 -25.08 21.99 -13.98
N ASP A 369 -25.47 21.81 -15.25
CA ASP A 369 -26.06 20.58 -15.79
C ASP A 369 -25.17 19.34 -15.55
N LEU A 370 -25.76 18.23 -15.09
CA LEU A 370 -25.10 16.94 -14.87
C LEU A 370 -24.27 16.47 -16.08
N ARG A 371 -24.72 16.83 -17.29
CA ARG A 371 -24.01 16.53 -18.55
C ARG A 371 -22.64 17.20 -18.63
N GLU A 372 -22.45 18.38 -18.03
CA GLU A 372 -21.18 19.11 -18.06
C GLU A 372 -20.17 18.54 -17.06
N VAL A 373 -20.64 18.09 -15.89
CA VAL A 373 -19.81 17.44 -14.85
C VAL A 373 -19.18 16.15 -15.40
N VAL A 374 -20.00 15.27 -15.99
CA VAL A 374 -19.54 14.01 -16.59
C VAL A 374 -18.55 14.27 -17.75
N ARG A 375 -18.68 15.40 -18.47
CA ARG A 375 -17.74 15.77 -19.54
C ARG A 375 -16.36 16.15 -19.00
N ARG A 376 -16.28 16.95 -17.93
CA ARG A 376 -14.99 17.38 -17.34
C ARG A 376 -14.19 16.20 -16.76
N ILE A 377 -14.87 15.22 -16.18
CA ILE A 377 -14.27 13.99 -15.60
C ILE A 377 -13.51 13.16 -16.65
N ARG A 378 -13.93 13.15 -17.93
CA ARG A 378 -13.32 12.32 -18.99
C ARG A 378 -12.36 13.07 -19.91
N THR A 379 -12.03 14.32 -19.61
CA THR A 379 -11.11 15.14 -20.43
C THR A 379 -9.71 15.25 -19.82
N PRO A 380 -8.63 15.14 -20.62
CA PRO A 380 -7.26 15.23 -20.13
C PRO A 380 -6.90 16.68 -19.77
N GLN A 381 -6.55 16.90 -18.51
CA GLN A 381 -6.14 18.20 -17.96
C GLN A 381 -4.60 18.30 -17.88
N LYS A 382 -4.10 19.46 -17.45
CA LYS A 382 -2.65 19.75 -17.34
C LYS A 382 -2.35 20.42 -16.01
N PHE A 383 -1.45 19.82 -15.23
CA PHE A 383 -1.12 20.20 -13.86
C PHE A 383 0.38 20.52 -13.73
N LYS A 384 0.71 21.47 -12.86
CA LYS A 384 2.10 21.75 -12.44
C LYS A 384 2.28 21.35 -10.98
N VAL A 385 3.29 20.53 -10.72
CA VAL A 385 3.60 20.01 -9.38
C VAL A 385 4.96 20.57 -8.93
N PRO A 386 5.01 21.44 -7.92
CA PRO A 386 6.26 21.82 -7.27
C PRO A 386 6.76 20.67 -6.36
N LEU A 387 8.06 20.42 -6.36
CA LEU A 387 8.75 19.53 -5.42
C LEU A 387 9.87 20.30 -4.73
N SER A 388 9.69 20.62 -3.45
CA SER A 388 10.71 21.25 -2.60
C SER A 388 11.48 20.17 -1.83
N LEU A 389 12.78 20.02 -2.09
CA LEU A 389 13.60 18.89 -1.63
C LEU A 389 14.81 19.36 -0.83
N SER A 390 15.09 18.68 0.30
CA SER A 390 16.36 18.82 1.03
C SER A 390 17.46 17.95 0.42
N VAL A 391 18.71 18.42 0.58
CA VAL A 391 19.87 17.93 -0.16
C VAL A 391 21.09 17.86 0.76
N ASP A 392 20.96 17.01 1.77
CA ASP A 392 21.85 16.98 2.95
C ASP A 392 23.07 16.05 2.75
N SER A 393 23.17 15.40 1.59
CA SER A 393 24.17 14.37 1.25
C SER A 393 25.16 14.83 0.18
N LEU A 394 26.46 14.62 0.41
CA LEU A 394 27.52 14.85 -0.59
C LEU A 394 27.43 13.87 -1.77
N GLY A 395 28.00 14.25 -2.92
CA GLY A 395 28.11 13.41 -4.12
C GLY A 395 27.02 13.66 -5.15
N ARG A 396 26.73 12.67 -6.00
CA ARG A 396 25.77 12.80 -7.11
C ARG A 396 24.40 12.27 -6.73
N ILE A 397 23.39 13.12 -6.91
CA ILE A 397 21.99 12.85 -6.58
C ILE A 397 21.19 12.92 -7.88
N THR A 398 20.31 11.95 -8.11
CA THR A 398 19.51 11.87 -9.36
C THR A 398 18.03 11.68 -9.06
N PHE A 399 17.19 12.49 -9.67
CA PHE A 399 15.74 12.48 -9.55
C PHE A 399 15.11 11.94 -10.84
N VAL A 400 14.37 10.84 -10.75
CA VAL A 400 13.82 10.12 -11.92
C VAL A 400 12.31 9.97 -11.79
N LEU A 401 11.57 10.36 -12.82
CA LEU A 401 10.13 10.09 -12.95
C LEU A 401 9.97 8.64 -13.43
N GLU A 402 9.27 7.79 -12.67
CA GLU A 402 9.16 6.35 -12.97
C GLU A 402 7.91 6.03 -13.79
N SER A 403 6.74 6.49 -13.36
CA SER A 403 5.46 6.22 -14.03
C SER A 403 4.36 7.21 -13.64
N VAL A 404 3.36 7.34 -14.52
CA VAL A 404 2.12 8.10 -14.26
C VAL A 404 0.91 7.17 -14.45
N ILE A 405 -0.12 7.36 -13.62
CA ILE A 405 -1.41 6.67 -13.71
C ILE A 405 -2.50 7.73 -13.87
N ASP A 406 -3.54 7.45 -14.67
CA ASP A 406 -4.71 8.31 -14.81
C ASP A 406 -5.98 7.74 -14.12
N GLY A 407 -7.00 8.59 -13.99
CA GLY A 407 -8.28 8.27 -13.34
C GLY A 407 -9.14 7.23 -14.08
N LEU A 408 -8.65 6.70 -15.21
CA LEU A 408 -9.24 5.57 -15.93
C LEU A 408 -8.36 4.31 -15.87
N GLY A 409 -7.29 4.32 -15.06
CA GLY A 409 -6.41 3.18 -14.84
C GLY A 409 -5.32 2.98 -15.89
N ASN A 410 -5.07 3.95 -16.78
CA ASN A 410 -3.99 3.84 -17.76
C ASN A 410 -2.64 4.13 -17.08
N VAL A 411 -1.73 3.16 -17.09
CA VAL A 411 -0.37 3.28 -16.53
C VAL A 411 0.63 3.50 -17.65
N VAL A 412 1.49 4.52 -17.52
CA VAL A 412 2.58 4.82 -18.46
C VAL A 412 3.91 4.84 -17.70
N SER A 413 4.84 3.97 -18.07
CA SER A 413 6.22 3.99 -17.59
C SER A 413 7.04 5.04 -18.32
N LEU A 414 7.72 5.90 -17.56
CA LEU A 414 8.63 6.96 -18.03
C LEU A 414 10.11 6.54 -17.96
N ASP A 415 10.42 5.47 -17.22
CA ASP A 415 11.74 4.83 -17.10
C ASP A 415 12.12 4.02 -18.36
N GLN A 416 12.11 4.66 -19.53
CA GLN A 416 12.55 4.08 -20.82
C GLN A 416 14.03 4.38 -21.13
N GLY A 417 14.83 4.71 -20.11
CA GLY A 417 16.16 5.29 -20.26
C GLY A 417 17.17 4.81 -19.22
N LYS A 418 17.11 3.54 -18.80
CA LYS A 418 18.19 2.95 -18.00
C LYS A 418 19.45 2.81 -18.85
N PRO A 419 20.62 3.24 -18.38
CA PRO A 419 21.88 2.75 -18.94
C PRO A 419 21.99 1.26 -18.63
N SER A 420 22.21 0.44 -19.66
CA SER A 420 22.83 -0.88 -19.48
C SER A 420 24.24 -0.70 -18.94
N GLU A 421 24.77 -1.68 -18.20
CA GLU A 421 26.13 -1.62 -17.62
C GLU A 421 27.25 -1.83 -18.68
N SER A 422 26.96 -1.59 -19.95
CA SER A 422 27.87 -1.66 -21.09
C SER A 422 28.45 -0.27 -21.43
N PRO A 423 29.77 -0.02 -21.26
CA PRO A 423 30.35 1.34 -21.40
C PRO A 423 30.39 1.93 -22.82
N HIS A 424 29.69 1.35 -23.81
CA HIS A 424 30.02 1.46 -25.23
C HIS A 424 28.85 1.78 -26.17
N THR A 425 27.86 2.54 -25.71
CA THR A 425 26.95 3.28 -26.61
C THR A 425 26.46 4.58 -25.98
N GLY A 426 26.72 5.72 -26.63
CA GLY A 426 26.38 7.05 -26.13
C GLY A 426 24.91 7.44 -26.28
N VAL A 427 23.98 6.63 -25.79
CA VAL A 427 22.55 6.96 -25.76
C VAL A 427 22.33 8.07 -24.73
N ALA A 428 21.90 9.24 -25.19
CA ALA A 428 21.65 10.38 -24.32
C ALA A 428 20.41 10.14 -23.44
N VAL A 429 20.60 10.17 -22.11
CA VAL A 429 19.50 10.14 -21.12
C VAL A 429 18.56 11.31 -21.37
N ASP A 430 17.25 11.07 -21.50
CA ASP A 430 16.28 12.14 -21.75
C ASP A 430 16.15 13.05 -20.51
N SER A 431 16.68 14.26 -20.62
CA SER A 431 16.68 15.28 -19.58
C SER A 431 15.29 15.79 -19.19
N ARG A 432 14.23 15.33 -19.87
CA ARG A 432 12.82 15.56 -19.49
C ARG A 432 12.35 14.72 -18.31
N THR A 433 12.83 13.50 -18.14
CA THR A 433 12.39 12.57 -17.07
C THR A 433 13.44 12.35 -15.99
N VAL A 434 14.68 12.77 -16.23
CA VAL A 434 15.82 12.67 -15.31
C VAL A 434 16.48 14.03 -15.08
N ARG A 435 16.70 14.39 -13.81
CA ARG A 435 17.54 15.54 -13.40
C ARG A 435 18.57 15.08 -12.38
N SER A 436 19.84 15.45 -12.55
CA SER A 436 20.90 15.15 -11.58
C SER A 436 21.60 16.40 -11.07
N LEU A 437 22.04 16.36 -9.82
CA LEU A 437 22.73 17.42 -9.08
C LEU A 437 23.99 16.83 -8.45
N ASN A 438 25.10 17.58 -8.47
CA ASN A 438 26.31 17.27 -7.71
C ASN A 438 26.42 18.18 -6.47
N VAL A 439 26.72 17.61 -5.30
CA VAL A 439 26.92 18.34 -4.05
C VAL A 439 28.36 18.19 -3.58
N LEU A 440 29.10 19.29 -3.62
CA LEU A 440 30.52 19.35 -3.25
C LEU A 440 30.71 19.65 -1.76
N SER A 441 31.83 19.20 -1.20
CA SER A 441 32.27 19.63 0.13
C SER A 441 32.84 21.06 0.09
N ARG A 442 32.71 21.78 1.21
CA ARG A 442 33.28 23.13 1.37
C ARG A 442 34.71 23.03 1.87
N PRO A 443 35.68 23.75 1.27
CA PRO A 443 37.06 23.79 1.76
C PRO A 443 37.13 24.48 3.13
N ARG A 444 38.13 24.10 3.94
CA ARG A 444 38.33 24.60 5.30
C ARG A 444 39.76 25.08 5.46
N VAL A 445 39.98 26.26 6.08
CA VAL A 445 41.33 26.85 6.19
C VAL A 445 41.68 27.26 7.62
N SER A 446 42.94 27.07 8.01
CA SER A 446 43.53 27.56 9.28
C SER A 446 45.03 27.79 9.14
N PHE A 447 45.62 28.59 10.04
CA PHE A 447 47.06 28.55 10.24
C PHE A 447 47.48 27.20 10.85
N ARG A 448 48.63 26.68 10.41
CA ARG A 448 49.34 25.59 11.07
C ARG A 448 50.57 26.18 11.76
N GLN A 449 50.98 25.55 12.87
CA GLN A 449 52.21 25.89 13.63
C GLN A 449 52.28 27.30 14.28
N CYS A 450 51.33 28.20 14.01
CA CYS A 450 51.17 29.51 14.64
C CYS A 450 49.76 29.67 15.21
N GLY A 451 49.59 30.37 16.34
CA GLY A 451 48.28 30.68 16.91
C GLY A 451 48.35 31.42 18.25
N PRO A 452 47.20 31.64 18.92
CA PRO A 452 47.14 32.31 20.22
C PRO A 452 48.06 31.66 21.26
N GLY A 453 48.99 32.43 21.82
CA GLY A 453 50.00 31.94 22.79
C GLY A 453 51.25 31.29 22.16
N ASN A 454 51.24 30.97 20.86
CA ASN A 454 52.41 30.46 20.13
C ASN A 454 52.68 31.32 18.87
N PRO A 455 53.31 32.51 19.04
CA PRO A 455 53.57 33.43 17.93
C PRO A 455 54.71 32.95 17.02
N ALA A 456 54.56 33.17 15.72
CA ALA A 456 55.62 32.93 14.75
C ALA A 456 56.81 33.86 15.02
N SER A 457 58.03 33.31 14.99
CA SER A 457 59.25 34.06 15.28
C SER A 457 59.89 34.61 14.00
N LEU A 458 60.23 35.90 14.02
CA LEU A 458 60.95 36.58 12.95
C LEU A 458 62.35 36.97 13.45
N LEU A 459 63.41 36.55 12.75
CA LEU A 459 64.78 36.91 13.12
C LEU A 459 65.18 38.23 12.44
N ILE A 460 66.07 38.98 13.08
CA ILE A 460 66.54 40.26 12.54
C ILE A 460 67.31 40.00 11.24
N GLY A 461 66.79 40.53 10.13
CA GLY A 461 67.35 40.34 8.79
C GLY A 461 66.96 39.03 8.08
N SER A 462 66.02 38.24 8.63
CA SER A 462 65.47 37.05 7.95
C SER A 462 64.03 37.27 7.47
N GLU A 463 63.55 36.31 6.68
CA GLU A 463 62.14 36.07 6.41
C GLU A 463 61.66 34.95 7.34
N SER A 464 60.37 34.95 7.72
CA SER A 464 59.71 33.86 8.44
C SER A 464 58.64 33.23 7.55
N SER A 465 58.27 31.97 7.77
CA SER A 465 57.30 31.26 6.93
C SER A 465 56.05 30.91 7.72
N LEU A 466 54.88 31.35 7.24
CA LEU A 466 53.58 30.98 7.79
C LEU A 466 52.97 29.87 6.94
N VAL A 467 52.45 28.83 7.58
CA VAL A 467 51.82 27.69 6.90
C VAL A 467 50.31 27.76 7.05
N LEU A 468 49.59 27.65 5.94
CA LEU A 468 48.14 27.48 5.88
C LEU A 468 47.85 26.00 5.61
N GLY A 469 46.92 25.41 6.36
CA GLY A 469 46.37 24.10 6.05
C GLY A 469 45.00 24.25 5.39
N ILE A 470 44.78 23.53 4.28
CA ILE A 470 43.47 23.39 3.65
C ILE A 470 42.99 21.95 3.83
N ASP A 471 41.85 21.82 4.50
CA ASP A 471 41.17 20.56 4.82
C ASP A 471 39.84 20.47 4.03
N ASP A 472 39.35 19.25 3.77
CA ASP A 472 38.01 18.91 3.24
C ASP A 472 37.54 19.54 1.91
N GLY A 473 38.39 20.23 1.16
CA GLY A 473 38.06 20.80 -0.16
C GLY A 473 37.89 19.76 -1.27
N ASP A 474 36.83 19.90 -2.09
CA ASP A 474 36.59 19.04 -3.26
C ASP A 474 37.50 19.42 -4.45
N PRO A 475 38.26 18.50 -5.06
CA PRO A 475 39.14 18.80 -6.19
C PRO A 475 38.47 19.47 -7.41
N SER A 476 37.16 19.34 -7.57
CA SER A 476 36.40 20.00 -8.67
C SER A 476 36.03 21.46 -8.39
N ASP A 477 36.19 21.92 -7.15
CA ASP A 477 36.01 23.30 -6.70
C ASP A 477 37.32 24.12 -6.72
N ALA A 478 38.47 23.46 -6.84
CA ALA A 478 39.77 24.11 -6.98
C ALA A 478 39.92 24.90 -8.31
N PRO A 479 40.79 25.93 -8.37
CA PRO A 479 41.67 26.42 -7.31
C PRO A 479 40.95 27.31 -6.28
N TRP A 480 41.41 27.24 -5.03
CA TRP A 480 40.88 28.03 -3.92
C TRP A 480 41.67 29.32 -3.72
N THR A 481 40.98 30.44 -3.50
CA THR A 481 41.57 31.74 -3.16
C THR A 481 41.38 32.00 -1.67
N VAL A 482 42.48 32.14 -0.93
CA VAL A 482 42.50 32.52 0.49
C VAL A 482 42.79 34.01 0.61
N HIS A 483 41.97 34.73 1.38
CA HIS A 483 42.09 36.16 1.64
C HIS A 483 42.67 36.40 3.03
N ILE A 484 43.81 37.07 3.11
CA ILE A 484 44.52 37.38 4.36
C ILE A 484 44.60 38.89 4.57
N THR A 485 44.40 39.31 5.81
CA THR A 485 44.54 40.69 6.28
C THR A 485 45.76 40.80 7.21
N TYR A 486 46.46 41.93 7.13
CA TYR A 486 47.61 42.24 7.99
C TYR A 486 47.43 43.59 8.68
N ASP A 487 47.61 43.58 10.01
CA ASP A 487 47.65 44.77 10.87
C ASP A 487 49.01 44.90 11.57
N SER A 488 49.61 46.09 11.47
CA SER A 488 50.90 46.41 12.10
C SER A 488 50.72 46.76 13.58
N SER A 489 51.51 46.17 14.47
CA SER A 489 51.53 46.56 15.88
C SER A 489 52.22 47.91 16.13
N GLU A 490 52.98 48.42 15.16
CA GLU A 490 53.65 49.73 15.23
C GLU A 490 53.00 50.73 14.26
N ASN A 491 51.95 51.42 14.71
CA ASN A 491 51.87 52.89 14.79
C ASN A 491 50.49 53.40 15.23
N THR A 492 50.47 54.54 15.92
CA THR A 492 49.23 55.26 16.25
C THR A 492 48.75 56.13 15.09
N ALA A 493 47.45 56.01 14.76
CA ALA A 493 46.67 56.82 13.81
C ALA A 493 46.97 56.65 12.30
N GLY A 494 45.98 56.12 11.57
CA GLY A 494 45.96 56.04 10.10
C GLY A 494 46.11 54.62 9.56
N VAL A 495 45.00 53.87 9.51
CA VAL A 495 45.00 52.45 9.10
C VAL A 495 45.16 52.29 7.59
N ASN A 496 46.25 51.63 7.17
CA ASN A 496 46.39 51.02 5.85
C ASN A 496 46.44 49.49 6.01
N GLN A 497 45.28 48.85 6.19
CA GLN A 497 45.18 47.39 6.23
C GLN A 497 45.62 46.82 4.88
N HIS A 498 46.64 45.95 4.90
CA HIS A 498 47.13 45.34 3.67
C HIS A 498 46.45 43.98 3.46
N HIS A 499 45.62 43.90 2.43
CA HIS A 499 45.03 42.64 2.00
C HIS A 499 46.00 41.88 1.09
N SER A 500 46.08 40.56 1.24
CA SER A 500 46.79 39.67 0.31
C SER A 500 45.90 38.48 -0.06
N THR A 501 46.12 37.93 -1.26
CA THR A 501 45.34 36.82 -1.81
C THR A 501 46.27 35.72 -2.29
N LEU A 502 46.05 34.50 -1.82
CA LEU A 502 46.84 33.33 -2.19
C LEU A 502 45.95 32.30 -2.91
N SER A 503 46.40 31.83 -4.08
CA SER A 503 45.74 30.78 -4.86
C SER A 503 46.33 29.41 -4.55
N VAL A 504 45.48 28.41 -4.35
CA VAL A 504 45.87 27.05 -3.94
C VAL A 504 45.24 26.00 -4.87
N GLU A 505 46.02 25.02 -5.31
CA GLU A 505 45.58 23.96 -6.22
C GLU A 505 45.04 22.73 -5.45
N ALA A 506 44.35 21.82 -6.16
CA ALA A 506 43.61 20.71 -5.54
C ALA A 506 44.47 19.79 -4.66
N ASP A 507 45.70 19.49 -5.07
CA ASP A 507 46.60 18.57 -4.34
C ASP A 507 47.38 19.25 -3.19
N THR A 508 47.39 20.59 -3.13
CA THR A 508 48.18 21.36 -2.14
C THR A 508 47.45 21.52 -0.80
N LYS A 509 47.61 20.52 0.08
CA LYS A 509 47.03 20.51 1.44
C LYS A 509 47.66 21.51 2.42
N GLU A 510 48.93 21.87 2.23
CA GLU A 510 49.60 22.90 3.01
C GLU A 510 50.30 23.90 2.08
N LEU A 511 50.11 25.20 2.34
CA LEU A 511 50.77 26.29 1.62
C LEU A 511 51.59 27.13 2.60
N GLY A 512 52.91 27.19 2.38
CA GLY A 512 53.81 28.10 3.08
C GLY A 512 53.95 29.44 2.34
N PHE A 513 53.90 30.57 3.06
CA PHE A 513 54.18 31.90 2.51
C PHE A 513 55.11 32.72 3.41
N GLY A 514 55.96 33.54 2.79
CA GLY A 514 56.95 34.37 3.49
C GLY A 514 56.36 35.64 4.09
N VAL A 515 56.79 35.98 5.31
CA VAL A 515 56.47 37.23 6.02
C VAL A 515 57.73 37.90 6.55
N ARG A 516 57.77 39.24 6.47
CA ARG A 516 58.96 40.08 6.72
C ARG A 516 58.74 41.21 7.73
N ALA A 517 57.52 41.37 8.23
CA ALA A 517 57.14 42.42 9.18
C ALA A 517 56.52 41.79 10.44
N PRO A 518 56.81 42.33 11.65
CA PRO A 518 56.12 41.94 12.87
C PRO A 518 54.73 42.60 12.94
N GLY A 519 53.73 41.84 13.33
CA GLY A 519 52.32 42.27 13.34
C GLY A 519 51.38 41.09 13.45
N GLU A 520 50.10 41.29 13.15
CA GLU A 520 49.07 40.27 13.20
C GLU A 520 48.53 39.96 11.79
N TYR A 521 48.58 38.68 11.42
CA TYR A 521 48.06 38.16 10.16
C TYR A 521 46.78 37.36 10.44
N THR A 522 45.69 37.67 9.74
CA THR A 522 44.36 37.11 10.01
C THR A 522 43.73 36.58 8.72
N ILE A 523 43.12 35.39 8.79
CA ILE A 523 42.45 34.76 7.64
C ILE A 523 41.01 35.25 7.59
N SER A 524 40.64 35.91 6.51
CA SER A 524 39.31 36.55 6.37
C SER A 524 38.30 35.71 5.60
N ASN A 525 38.71 34.97 4.57
CA ASN A 525 37.83 34.10 3.78
C ASN A 525 38.63 33.07 2.94
N ILE A 526 37.98 31.98 2.51
CA ILE A 526 38.45 31.04 1.49
C ILE A 526 37.33 30.78 0.47
N LYS A 527 37.65 30.91 -0.83
CA LYS A 527 36.67 30.79 -1.92
C LYS A 527 37.21 29.97 -3.09
N GLY A 528 36.52 28.87 -3.42
CA GLY A 528 36.74 28.10 -4.63
C GLY A 528 35.94 28.63 -5.83
N LYS A 529 35.89 27.80 -6.87
CA LYS A 529 35.21 28.07 -8.14
C LYS A 529 33.69 28.12 -8.01
N TYR A 530 33.12 27.28 -7.14
CA TYR A 530 31.69 27.19 -6.85
C TYR A 530 31.40 27.46 -5.37
N CYS A 531 32.25 26.98 -4.47
CA CYS A 531 31.98 26.96 -3.04
C CYS A 531 32.82 27.96 -2.24
N GLU A 532 32.14 28.71 -1.36
CA GLU A 532 32.78 29.45 -0.28
C GLU A 532 32.91 28.55 0.94
N GLY A 533 34.12 28.52 1.50
CA GLY A 533 34.52 27.63 2.58
C GLY A 533 34.40 28.21 3.99
N ASP A 534 34.99 27.50 4.94
CA ASP A 534 34.99 27.86 6.37
C ASP A 534 36.38 28.22 6.89
N VAL A 535 36.44 29.19 7.81
CA VAL A 535 37.66 29.51 8.57
C VAL A 535 37.63 28.79 9.92
N LEU A 536 38.73 28.11 10.23
CA LEU A 536 38.95 27.34 11.45
C LEU A 536 39.97 28.04 12.36
N SER A 537 39.85 27.84 13.68
CA SER A 537 40.83 28.25 14.68
C SER A 537 42.11 27.39 14.57
N PRO A 538 43.32 27.96 14.55
CA PRO A 538 43.63 29.38 14.62
C PRO A 538 43.42 30.11 13.28
N ASP A 539 42.59 31.14 13.34
CA ASP A 539 42.27 32.12 12.30
C ASP A 539 43.25 33.30 12.28
N THR A 540 44.04 33.45 13.36
CA THR A 540 44.98 34.54 13.61
C THR A 540 46.39 34.03 13.92
N CYS A 541 47.41 34.71 13.40
CA CYS A 541 48.82 34.44 13.66
C CYS A 541 49.58 35.74 13.93
N LYS A 542 50.10 35.88 15.16
CA LYS A 542 50.97 37.00 15.55
C LYS A 542 52.43 36.68 15.23
N VAL A 543 53.10 37.56 14.49
CA VAL A 543 54.52 37.47 14.14
C VAL A 543 55.31 38.41 15.04
N VAL A 544 56.27 37.87 15.81
CA VAL A 544 57.06 38.61 16.80
C VAL A 544 58.54 38.54 16.46
N GLN A 545 59.20 39.70 16.40
CA GLN A 545 60.64 39.79 16.16
C GLN A 545 61.44 39.35 17.40
N LYS A 546 62.48 38.53 17.21
CA LYS A 546 63.35 38.04 18.30
C LYS A 546 64.64 38.88 18.41
N PRO A 547 64.95 39.46 19.59
CA PRO A 547 66.18 40.23 19.79
C PRO A 547 67.43 39.33 19.72
N LEU A 548 68.58 39.94 19.44
CA LEU A 548 69.88 39.27 19.54
C LEU A 548 70.20 38.94 21.01
N PRO A 549 70.75 37.74 21.31
CA PRO A 549 71.16 37.42 22.67
C PRO A 549 72.43 38.18 23.08
N THR A 550 72.48 38.57 24.36
CA THR A 550 73.61 39.29 24.99
C THR A 550 73.90 38.69 26.37
N ALA A 551 75.09 38.98 26.91
CA ALA A 551 75.49 38.50 28.23
C ALA A 551 76.13 39.63 29.05
N GLU A 552 75.55 39.93 30.22
CA GLU A 552 76.24 40.68 31.27
C GLU A 552 76.99 39.69 32.16
N ILE A 553 78.27 39.94 32.44
CA ILE A 553 79.16 38.98 33.14
C ILE A 553 79.83 39.69 34.31
N GLU A 554 79.35 39.41 35.51
CA GLU A 554 79.94 39.92 36.76
C GLU A 554 80.85 38.86 37.38
N TRP A 555 82.11 39.21 37.61
CA TRP A 555 83.06 38.34 38.30
C TRP A 555 83.02 38.53 39.81
N LYS A 556 82.71 37.47 40.55
CA LYS A 556 82.76 37.41 42.01
C LYS A 556 83.82 36.41 42.46
N ARG A 557 84.95 36.94 42.95
CA ARG A 557 85.95 36.15 43.71
C ARG A 557 85.27 35.62 44.97
N ILE A 558 85.15 34.30 45.08
CA ILE A 558 84.69 33.66 46.32
C ILE A 558 85.89 33.73 47.29
N HIS A 559 85.62 34.13 48.54
CA HIS A 559 86.61 34.30 49.60
C HIS A 559 85.96 33.92 50.93
N GLU A 560 86.45 32.88 51.58
CA GLU A 560 85.85 32.31 52.80
C GLU A 560 86.93 32.14 53.87
N CYS A 561 86.93 33.03 54.87
CA CYS A 561 87.72 32.99 56.11
C CYS A 561 89.20 32.57 55.99
N SER A 562 90.03 33.49 55.47
CA SER A 562 91.52 33.41 55.35
C SER A 562 92.09 32.89 54.04
N GLY A 563 91.29 32.85 52.96
CA GLY A 563 91.79 32.58 51.63
C GLY A 563 90.77 32.88 50.53
N ASP A 564 91.29 33.09 49.33
CA ASP A 564 90.50 33.07 48.10
C ASP A 564 90.12 31.61 47.76
N THR A 565 88.90 31.44 47.23
CA THR A 565 88.23 30.14 47.17
C THR A 565 87.60 29.80 45.81
N GLY A 566 88.04 30.44 44.72
CA GLY A 566 87.59 30.19 43.34
C GLY A 566 86.63 31.27 42.83
N VAL A 567 86.55 31.43 41.51
CA VAL A 567 85.77 32.53 40.91
C VAL A 567 84.38 32.02 40.52
N SER A 568 83.34 32.75 40.90
CA SER A 568 82.03 32.64 40.27
C SER A 568 81.90 33.74 39.22
N ALA A 569 81.73 33.35 37.96
CA ALA A 569 81.12 34.25 36.98
C ALA A 569 79.61 34.17 37.19
N ALA A 570 78.98 35.28 37.54
CA ALA A 570 77.53 35.43 37.47
C ALA A 570 77.19 36.00 36.09
N LEU A 571 76.63 35.16 35.21
CA LEU A 571 76.15 35.58 33.90
C LEU A 571 74.65 35.85 33.94
N ILE A 572 74.26 36.98 33.37
CA ILE A 572 72.86 37.32 33.04
C ILE A 572 72.76 37.28 31.52
N LEU A 573 72.09 36.25 31.01
CA LEU A 573 71.98 35.96 29.58
C LEU A 573 70.60 36.41 29.09
N HIS A 574 70.58 37.47 28.29
CA HIS A 574 69.38 37.94 27.62
C HIS A 574 69.23 37.23 26.27
N GLY A 575 68.01 36.88 25.89
CA GLY A 575 67.70 36.10 24.69
C GLY A 575 66.74 34.95 24.99
N THR A 576 66.76 33.89 24.18
CA THR A 576 65.88 32.71 24.36
C THR A 576 66.70 31.46 24.71
N PRO A 577 66.55 30.85 25.89
CA PRO A 577 67.26 29.63 26.24
C PRO A 577 66.84 28.42 25.34
N PRO A 578 67.71 27.42 25.16
CA PRO A 578 68.97 27.20 25.86
C PRO A 578 70.13 28.03 25.27
N PHE A 579 70.89 28.66 26.16
CA PHE A 579 72.11 29.38 25.82
C PHE A 579 73.32 28.45 25.79
N GLN A 580 74.30 28.74 24.94
CA GLN A 580 75.62 28.10 24.95
C GLN A 580 76.69 29.17 25.06
N VAL A 581 77.37 29.21 26.20
CA VAL A 581 78.45 30.15 26.50
C VAL A 581 79.79 29.46 26.26
N TYR A 582 80.59 30.02 25.35
CA TYR A 582 81.94 29.55 25.02
C TYR A 582 82.97 30.37 25.80
N TYR A 583 83.82 29.69 26.56
CA TYR A 583 84.84 30.32 27.42
C TYR A 583 86.13 29.52 27.40
N ARG A 584 87.25 30.22 27.62
CA ARG A 584 88.61 29.68 27.65
C ARG A 584 89.10 29.61 29.08
N THR A 585 89.79 28.53 29.42
CA THR A 585 90.54 28.39 30.68
C THR A 585 92.01 28.10 30.39
N GLN A 586 92.88 28.65 31.22
CA GLN A 586 94.31 28.33 31.26
C GLN A 586 94.73 28.17 32.72
N ARG A 587 95.57 27.16 33.01
CA ARG A 587 96.17 26.95 34.33
C ARG A 587 97.66 27.24 34.23
N ASP A 588 98.18 28.07 35.12
CA ASP A 588 99.59 28.47 35.17
C ASP A 588 100.14 28.78 33.75
N ASN A 589 100.98 27.90 33.18
CA ASN A 589 101.53 28.03 31.81
C ASN A 589 101.13 26.85 30.88
N GLU A 590 100.06 26.12 31.19
CA GLU A 590 99.49 25.08 30.33
C GLU A 590 98.88 25.66 29.04
N SER A 591 98.57 24.82 28.05
CA SER A 591 97.84 25.23 26.84
C SER A 591 96.38 25.60 27.17
N PRO A 592 95.86 26.73 26.65
CA PRO A 592 94.46 27.11 26.89
C PRO A 592 93.47 26.09 26.32
N ARG A 593 92.39 25.84 27.05
CA ARG A 593 91.31 24.92 26.67
C ARG A 593 90.01 25.69 26.51
N ASP A 594 89.37 25.54 25.36
CA ASP A 594 88.03 26.09 25.10
C ASP A 594 86.97 25.12 25.61
N LEU A 595 86.05 25.64 26.42
CA LEU A 595 84.98 24.93 27.10
C LEU A 595 83.64 25.58 26.76
N VAL A 596 82.57 24.78 26.86
CA VAL A 596 81.20 25.23 26.62
C VAL A 596 80.38 24.94 27.87
N LYS A 597 79.64 25.94 28.36
CA LYS A 597 78.59 25.74 29.36
C LYS A 597 77.24 26.04 28.72
N THR A 598 76.36 25.04 28.70
CA THR A 598 74.96 25.21 28.30
C THR A 598 74.15 25.66 29.52
N PHE A 599 73.27 26.64 29.32
CA PHE A 599 72.31 27.11 30.31
C PHE A 599 70.89 26.95 29.78
N THR A 600 70.00 26.38 30.59
CA THR A 600 68.56 26.25 30.27
C THR A 600 67.74 27.43 30.80
N THR A 601 68.40 28.37 31.47
CA THR A 601 67.87 29.50 32.25
C THR A 601 68.54 30.79 31.77
N SER A 602 67.93 31.94 32.09
CA SER A 602 68.49 33.26 31.79
C SER A 602 69.68 33.63 32.70
N ARG A 603 69.58 33.33 34.00
CA ARG A 603 70.71 33.42 34.93
C ARG A 603 71.56 32.16 34.86
N GLY A 604 72.88 32.33 34.89
CA GLY A 604 73.84 31.22 34.88
C GLY A 604 75.11 31.53 35.65
N THR A 605 75.35 30.83 36.77
CA THR A 605 76.62 30.91 37.50
C THR A 605 77.61 29.86 37.02
N ILE A 606 78.78 30.27 36.52
CA ILE A 606 79.93 29.35 36.36
C ILE A 606 80.82 29.48 37.58
N THR A 607 80.65 28.54 38.52
CA THR A 607 81.55 28.32 39.66
C THR A 607 82.79 27.60 39.18
N LEU A 608 83.89 28.34 39.02
CA LEU A 608 85.18 27.83 38.59
C LEU A 608 86.03 27.53 39.84
N GLN A 609 85.73 26.39 40.44
CA GLN A 609 86.39 25.83 41.61
C GLN A 609 87.15 24.54 41.24
N PRO A 610 88.36 24.65 40.64
CA PRO A 610 89.23 23.50 40.40
C PRO A 610 89.57 22.71 41.67
N GLU A 611 89.60 21.38 41.54
CA GLU A 611 89.91 20.41 42.60
C GLU A 611 91.39 20.42 43.06
N HIS A 612 92.23 21.24 42.44
CA HIS A 612 93.67 21.32 42.69
C HIS A 612 94.11 22.78 42.82
N SER A 613 94.96 23.07 43.79
CA SER A 613 95.60 24.38 43.95
C SER A 613 96.51 24.72 42.76
N GLY A 614 96.53 26.01 42.38
CA GLY A 614 97.29 26.57 41.26
C GLY A 614 96.72 27.93 40.87
N HIS A 615 97.38 28.67 39.97
CA HIS A 615 96.78 29.88 39.38
C HIS A 615 95.95 29.51 38.15
N TYR A 616 94.74 30.04 38.07
CA TYR A 616 93.84 29.84 36.93
C TYR A 616 93.42 31.17 36.32
N TYR A 617 93.36 31.21 34.98
CA TYR A 617 92.95 32.35 34.17
C TYR A 617 91.76 31.96 33.27
N TYR A 618 90.80 32.87 33.12
CA TYR A 618 89.54 32.62 32.40
C TYR A 618 89.13 33.78 31.49
N THR A 619 88.45 33.49 30.37
CA THR A 619 87.98 34.52 29.40
C THR A 619 86.76 34.04 28.62
N PHE A 620 85.76 34.89 28.38
CA PHE A 620 84.58 34.57 27.57
C PHE A 620 84.74 34.99 26.10
N LEU A 621 84.14 34.25 25.17
CA LEU A 621 84.38 34.40 23.72
C LEU A 621 83.13 34.53 22.86
N GLN A 622 82.11 33.68 23.05
CA GLN A 622 80.93 33.60 22.18
C GLN A 622 79.67 33.20 22.95
N LEU A 623 78.52 33.59 22.42
CA LEU A 623 77.17 33.21 22.88
C LEU A 623 76.36 32.62 21.73
N SER A 624 75.66 31.52 21.99
CA SER A 624 74.48 31.11 21.21
C SER A 624 73.24 31.14 22.11
N ASP A 625 72.07 31.35 21.53
CA ASP A 625 70.75 31.08 22.14
C ASP A 625 69.99 30.07 21.27
N SER A 626 68.68 29.88 21.48
CA SER A 626 67.88 28.96 20.64
C SER A 626 67.79 29.36 19.17
N ASN A 627 68.01 30.64 18.85
CA ASN A 627 67.70 31.27 17.56
C ASN A 627 68.96 31.67 16.79
N TYR A 628 69.95 32.22 17.49
CA TYR A 628 71.19 32.76 16.95
C TYR A 628 72.39 31.97 17.48
N ARG A 629 73.39 31.70 16.63
CA ARG A 629 74.54 30.84 16.96
C ARG A 629 75.86 31.60 16.86
N LYS A 630 76.71 31.46 17.87
CA LYS A 630 78.09 32.00 17.93
C LYS A 630 78.19 33.51 17.65
N ILE A 631 77.30 34.30 18.25
CA ILE A 631 77.49 35.75 18.35
C ILE A 631 78.77 36.01 19.18
N PRO A 632 79.68 36.89 18.73
CA PRO A 632 80.87 37.24 19.51
C PRO A 632 80.49 37.99 20.79
N LEU A 633 81.16 37.66 21.90
CA LEU A 633 81.10 38.42 23.15
C LEU A 633 82.45 39.11 23.40
N ASP A 634 82.43 40.37 23.79
CA ASP A 634 83.61 41.07 24.32
C ASP A 634 83.63 40.89 25.85
N GLY A 635 84.21 39.77 26.29
CA GLY A 635 84.03 39.23 27.64
C GLY A 635 85.20 39.50 28.61
N PRO A 636 84.93 39.92 29.87
CA PRO A 636 86.00 40.19 30.85
C PRO A 636 86.72 38.92 31.33
N SER A 637 87.95 39.08 31.81
CA SER A 637 88.85 38.00 32.28
C SER A 637 89.31 38.19 33.74
N ILE A 638 89.77 37.11 34.40
CA ILE A 638 90.17 37.10 35.83
C ILE A 638 91.19 36.00 36.19
N ASP A 639 91.86 36.16 37.33
CA ASP A 639 92.89 35.31 37.97
C ASP A 639 92.56 34.92 39.44
N GLN A 640 92.84 33.67 39.89
CA GLN A 640 92.66 33.24 41.31
C GLN A 640 93.22 31.84 41.75
N ILE A 641 92.99 31.47 43.04
CA ILE A 641 93.33 30.23 43.82
C ILE A 641 92.11 29.84 44.76
N VAL A 642 91.94 28.59 45.29
CA VAL A 642 90.59 27.93 45.45
C VAL A 642 90.28 27.00 46.69
N HIS A 643 89.02 26.99 47.24
CA HIS A 643 88.41 26.16 48.34
C HIS A 643 86.81 26.18 48.38
N PRO A 644 86.03 25.42 49.21
CA PRO A 644 84.55 25.66 49.42
C PRO A 644 83.82 25.14 50.72
N LEU A 645 82.62 25.65 51.15
CA LEU A 645 81.49 24.83 51.76
C LEU A 645 80.04 25.44 52.01
N ALA A 646 78.98 24.62 51.76
CA ALA A 646 77.57 24.51 52.31
C ALA A 646 76.39 25.54 52.08
N ALA A 647 75.19 25.12 51.56
CA ALA A 647 74.03 26.00 51.18
C ALA A 647 72.56 25.46 51.47
N ALA A 648 71.51 26.21 51.03
CA ALA A 648 70.03 26.01 51.23
C ALA A 648 69.22 25.81 49.89
N ASP A 649 67.87 25.60 49.91
CA ASP A 649 67.10 25.03 48.74
C ASP A 649 65.59 25.45 48.59
N PHE A 650 64.93 25.04 47.49
CA PHE A 650 63.49 25.22 47.18
C PHE A 650 62.60 23.99 47.54
N VAL A 651 61.29 24.21 47.73
CA VAL A 651 60.33 23.11 47.99
C VAL A 651 59.77 22.53 46.67
N PRO A 652 59.81 21.20 46.45
CA PRO A 652 59.36 20.58 45.19
C PRO A 652 57.84 20.59 45.03
N VAL A 653 57.37 21.37 44.05
CA VAL A 653 55.93 21.60 43.76
C VAL A 653 55.25 20.44 42.99
N SER A 654 55.99 19.43 42.52
CA SER A 654 55.43 18.25 41.85
C SER A 654 56.40 17.06 41.84
N ALA A 655 55.85 15.83 41.82
CA ALA A 655 56.62 14.58 41.81
C ALA A 655 57.31 14.26 40.45
N GLY A 656 57.48 15.25 39.57
CA GLY A 656 58.11 15.12 38.25
C GLY A 656 59.60 15.49 38.32
N ARG A 657 60.48 14.55 37.95
CA ARG A 657 61.87 14.50 38.44
C ARG A 657 62.86 15.54 37.89
N ASN A 658 62.46 16.60 37.18
CA ASN A 658 63.42 17.51 36.53
C ASN A 658 62.98 18.95 36.15
N LYS A 659 61.82 19.48 36.59
CA LYS A 659 61.54 20.92 36.45
C LYS A 659 60.49 21.42 37.45
N MET A 660 60.80 22.50 38.18
CA MET A 660 59.81 23.27 38.93
C MET A 660 59.24 24.36 38.02
N VAL A 661 57.94 24.30 37.73
CA VAL A 661 57.23 25.29 36.92
C VAL A 661 55.91 25.62 37.62
N LEU A 662 55.57 26.90 37.66
CA LEU A 662 54.36 27.44 38.28
C LEU A 662 53.65 28.35 37.28
N ASN A 663 52.32 28.26 37.18
CA ASN A 663 51.55 28.98 36.15
C ASN A 663 50.65 30.04 36.79
N SER A 664 50.53 31.21 36.19
CA SER A 664 49.62 32.28 36.62
C SER A 664 48.83 32.87 35.44
N CYS A 665 47.52 32.98 35.61
CA CYS A 665 46.59 33.46 34.57
C CYS A 665 46.00 34.85 34.90
N SER A 666 46.06 35.28 36.17
CA SER A 666 45.40 36.50 36.66
C SER A 666 46.04 36.96 37.98
N GLY A 667 45.93 38.26 38.28
CA GLY A 667 46.63 38.88 39.41
C GLY A 667 48.11 39.18 39.11
N ASN A 668 48.74 39.95 40.00
CA ASN A 668 50.09 40.51 39.84
C ASN A 668 51.12 39.91 40.83
N VAL A 669 50.77 38.85 41.56
CA VAL A 669 51.63 38.16 42.53
C VAL A 669 51.47 36.63 42.41
N VAL A 670 52.49 35.88 42.84
CA VAL A 670 52.57 34.41 42.77
C VAL A 670 53.29 33.86 44.01
N ASP A 671 52.73 32.86 44.68
CA ASP A 671 53.32 32.29 45.91
C ASP A 671 54.35 31.18 45.62
N VAL A 672 55.52 31.25 46.26
CA VAL A 672 56.68 30.37 46.03
C VAL A 672 57.15 29.70 47.34
N GLY A 673 57.41 28.39 47.33
CA GLY A 673 57.79 27.61 48.53
C GLY A 673 59.30 27.38 48.70
N VAL A 674 59.85 27.65 49.90
CA VAL A 674 61.31 27.64 50.18
C VAL A 674 61.66 26.78 51.42
N ASP A 675 62.80 26.06 51.39
CA ASP A 675 63.37 25.29 52.52
C ASP A 675 64.71 25.89 53.00
N LEU A 676 64.71 26.41 54.23
CA LEU A 676 65.84 27.11 54.84
C LEU A 676 66.59 26.23 55.83
N ARG A 677 67.92 26.23 55.74
CA ARG A 677 68.83 25.44 56.59
C ARG A 677 69.81 26.37 57.31
N GLY A 678 69.75 26.37 58.64
CA GLY A 678 70.49 27.26 59.52
C GLY A 678 69.77 27.38 60.87
N THR A 679 70.02 28.45 61.63
CA THR A 679 69.26 28.73 62.87
C THR A 679 68.27 29.88 62.67
N PRO A 680 66.96 29.68 62.91
CA PRO A 680 65.95 30.73 62.76
C PRO A 680 66.06 31.82 63.84
N PRO A 681 65.56 33.05 63.59
CA PRO A 681 64.92 33.49 62.35
C PRO A 681 65.92 33.68 61.19
N TRP A 682 65.42 33.59 59.97
CA TRP A 682 66.19 33.82 58.75
C TRP A 682 65.76 35.09 58.02
N ASN A 683 66.71 35.75 57.35
CA ASN A 683 66.43 36.68 56.27
C ASN A 683 66.74 35.99 54.93
N LEU A 684 65.86 36.18 53.93
CA LEU A 684 65.97 35.58 52.60
C LEU A 684 65.94 36.66 51.53
N GLU A 685 66.97 36.70 50.70
CA GLU A 685 67.06 37.55 49.52
C GLU A 685 66.79 36.69 48.28
N LEU A 686 65.76 37.03 47.52
CA LEU A 686 65.41 36.39 46.25
C LEU A 686 65.46 37.41 45.10
N GLN A 687 65.59 36.92 43.87
CA GLN A 687 65.55 37.72 42.65
C GLN A 687 64.45 37.23 41.71
N VAL A 688 63.77 38.20 41.08
CA VAL A 688 62.76 38.00 40.05
C VAL A 688 63.39 38.39 38.73
N VAL A 689 63.62 37.42 37.85
CA VAL A 689 64.40 37.58 36.60
C VAL A 689 63.46 37.56 35.40
N GLY A 690 63.26 38.73 34.79
CA GLY A 690 62.55 38.89 33.53
C GLY A 690 63.49 38.95 32.32
N PRO A 691 62.98 39.04 31.08
CA PRO A 691 63.82 39.06 29.87
C PRO A 691 64.69 40.32 29.73
N ARG A 692 64.32 41.42 30.42
CA ARG A 692 64.99 42.74 30.33
C ARG A 692 65.34 43.37 31.69
N SER A 693 64.95 42.75 32.80
CA SER A 693 65.14 43.30 34.15
C SER A 693 65.43 42.19 35.18
N THR A 694 65.99 42.56 36.33
CA THR A 694 66.04 41.71 37.52
C THR A 694 65.75 42.58 38.73
N ASP A 695 64.72 42.19 39.49
CA ASP A 695 64.30 42.89 40.70
C ASP A 695 64.66 42.03 41.93
N SER A 696 65.28 42.62 42.95
CA SER A 696 65.66 41.91 44.19
C SER A 696 64.70 42.21 45.34
N ILE A 697 64.36 41.18 46.11
CA ILE A 697 63.34 41.24 47.17
C ILE A 697 63.92 40.57 48.42
N VAL A 698 63.88 41.28 49.55
CA VAL A 698 64.36 40.78 50.85
C VAL A 698 63.18 40.55 51.79
N ILE A 699 62.95 39.29 52.12
CA ILE A 699 62.00 38.86 53.17
C ILE A 699 62.81 38.70 54.46
N ARG A 700 62.26 39.18 55.58
CA ARG A 700 62.92 39.19 56.90
C ARG A 700 62.13 38.39 57.93
N ASP A 701 62.80 38.07 59.03
CA ASP A 701 62.20 37.52 60.25
C ASP A 701 61.43 36.19 60.03
N ILE A 702 61.88 35.37 59.08
CA ILE A 702 61.27 34.07 58.77
C ILE A 702 61.52 33.11 59.93
N SER A 703 60.46 32.77 60.67
CA SER A 703 60.54 31.96 61.90
C SER A 703 60.26 30.46 61.71
N SER A 704 59.92 30.02 60.50
CA SER A 704 59.56 28.63 60.18
C SER A 704 60.02 28.22 58.78
N SER A 705 60.52 26.99 58.62
CA SER A 705 60.76 26.34 57.33
C SER A 705 59.94 25.04 57.24
N PRO A 706 59.35 24.68 56.08
CA PRO A 706 59.26 25.49 54.86
C PRO A 706 58.28 26.66 54.99
N VAL A 707 58.39 27.65 54.09
CA VAL A 707 57.53 28.85 54.04
C VAL A 707 57.08 29.16 52.61
N GLY A 708 55.88 29.72 52.47
CA GLY A 708 55.37 30.29 51.21
C GLY A 708 55.58 31.80 51.15
N VAL A 709 56.07 32.30 50.01
CA VAL A 709 56.50 33.69 49.82
C VAL A 709 55.78 34.31 48.61
N PRO A 710 55.03 35.42 48.76
CA PRO A 710 54.40 36.10 47.64
C PRO A 710 55.41 36.92 46.83
N VAL A 711 55.51 36.63 45.52
CA VAL A 711 56.46 37.26 44.59
C VAL A 711 55.69 38.05 43.51
N PRO A 712 56.00 39.35 43.29
CA PRO A 712 55.35 40.16 42.26
C PRO A 712 55.81 39.79 40.84
N ILE A 713 54.90 39.97 39.88
CA ILE A 713 55.16 39.73 38.44
C ILE A 713 55.80 40.98 37.80
N PRO A 714 56.91 40.85 37.03
CA PRO A 714 57.54 41.98 36.34
C PRO A 714 56.62 42.68 35.34
N SER A 715 56.66 44.02 35.31
CA SER A 715 55.68 44.87 34.60
C SER A 715 55.65 44.74 33.07
N ASP A 716 56.68 44.18 32.46
CA ASP A 716 56.74 43.92 31.02
C ASP A 716 56.02 42.60 30.67
N ILE A 717 56.17 41.59 31.54
CA ILE A 717 55.49 40.29 31.44
C ILE A 717 54.03 40.40 31.86
N ASP A 718 53.72 41.29 32.81
CA ASP A 718 52.37 41.60 33.26
C ASP A 718 51.47 42.13 32.13
N LYS A 719 52.04 42.77 31.11
CA LYS A 719 51.33 43.30 29.93
C LYS A 719 51.18 42.27 28.82
N GLU A 720 52.27 41.64 28.40
CA GLU A 720 52.29 40.82 27.17
C GLU A 720 52.18 39.31 27.42
N GLY A 721 52.37 38.87 28.67
CA GLY A 721 52.58 37.47 29.02
C GLY A 721 54.01 37.00 28.73
N GLY A 722 54.38 35.85 29.28
CA GLY A 722 55.72 35.29 29.16
C GLY A 722 56.19 34.59 30.44
N THR A 723 57.46 34.18 30.46
CA THR A 723 58.06 33.49 31.61
C THR A 723 59.05 34.38 32.34
N PHE A 724 59.01 34.38 33.68
CA PHE A 724 60.11 34.85 34.53
C PHE A 724 60.64 33.71 35.40
N GLU A 725 61.80 33.91 36.00
CA GLU A 725 62.42 32.94 36.90
C GLU A 725 62.57 33.57 38.30
N VAL A 726 62.35 32.78 39.35
CA VAL A 726 62.53 33.18 40.75
C VAL A 726 63.72 32.41 41.32
N ASP A 727 64.77 33.14 41.70
CA ASP A 727 66.03 32.61 42.21
C ASP A 727 66.21 32.95 43.70
N LEU A 728 66.74 32.02 44.50
CA LEU A 728 67.25 32.32 45.85
C LEU A 728 68.69 32.83 45.74
N VAL A 729 68.96 34.01 46.29
CA VAL A 729 70.25 34.71 46.12
C VAL A 729 71.11 34.61 47.38
N THR A 730 70.56 34.96 48.55
CA THR A 730 71.24 34.76 49.82
C THR A 730 70.26 34.38 50.94
N VAL A 731 70.77 33.60 51.91
CA VAL A 731 70.14 33.37 53.21
C VAL A 731 71.06 33.88 54.30
N GLU A 732 70.49 34.50 55.33
CA GLU A 732 71.17 34.95 56.53
C GLU A 732 70.46 34.36 57.74
N ASP A 733 71.20 33.84 58.71
CA ASP A 733 70.67 33.21 59.92
C ASP A 733 70.71 34.16 61.13
N MET A 734 70.17 33.71 62.27
CA MET A 734 70.14 34.48 63.53
C MET A 734 71.52 34.99 63.99
N TYR A 735 72.62 34.36 63.58
CA TYR A 735 73.98 34.75 63.94
C TYR A 735 74.62 35.74 62.95
N GLY A 736 73.89 36.18 61.92
CA GLY A 736 74.39 37.05 60.86
C GLY A 736 75.23 36.31 59.81
N CYS A 737 75.12 34.97 59.72
CA CYS A 737 75.86 34.18 58.74
C CYS A 737 75.20 34.32 57.34
N LYS A 738 75.47 35.43 56.64
CA LYS A 738 74.96 35.68 55.30
C LYS A 738 75.71 34.84 54.25
N ARG A 739 74.99 33.94 53.57
CA ARG A 739 75.53 32.93 52.65
C ARG A 739 74.79 32.92 51.32
N SER A 740 75.52 32.82 50.20
CA SER A 740 74.94 32.79 48.86
C SER A 740 74.29 31.44 48.52
N VAL A 741 73.05 31.49 48.04
CA VAL A 741 72.30 30.30 47.62
C VAL A 741 72.51 30.10 46.11
N SER A 742 72.55 28.84 45.69
CA SER A 742 72.85 28.46 44.30
C SER A 742 72.10 27.16 43.95
N VAL A 743 70.78 27.25 43.89
CA VAL A 743 69.89 26.16 43.48
C VAL A 743 69.10 26.55 42.23
N PRO A 744 68.56 25.60 41.44
CA PRO A 744 67.81 25.93 40.23
C PRO A 744 66.56 26.76 40.53
N GLY A 745 66.42 27.91 39.86
CA GLY A 745 65.25 28.79 39.98
C GLY A 745 63.93 28.12 39.60
N ILE A 746 62.84 28.66 40.15
CA ILE A 746 61.47 28.25 39.80
C ILE A 746 61.00 29.11 38.63
N SER A 747 60.59 28.46 37.53
CA SER A 747 60.11 29.15 36.33
C SER A 747 58.61 29.44 36.44
N VAL A 748 58.23 30.71 36.39
CA VAL A 748 56.84 31.17 36.48
C VAL A 748 56.33 31.55 35.09
N ASN A 749 55.30 30.87 34.60
CA ASN A 749 54.69 31.12 33.30
C ASN A 749 53.41 31.97 33.46
N VAL A 750 53.45 33.22 32.99
CA VAL A 750 52.35 34.18 33.09
C VAL A 750 51.62 34.23 31.76
N ARG A 751 50.34 33.84 31.76
CA ARG A 751 49.47 33.93 30.60
C ARG A 751 48.54 35.13 30.75
N ARG A 752 48.66 36.09 29.83
CA ARG A 752 47.78 37.26 29.71
C ARG A 752 46.74 37.15 28.59
N VAL A 753 46.91 36.18 27.68
CA VAL A 753 45.85 35.73 26.77
C VAL A 753 44.91 34.82 27.57
N GLN A 754 43.66 35.26 27.74
CA GLN A 754 42.60 34.42 28.31
C GLN A 754 42.04 33.49 27.21
N PRO A 755 41.75 32.21 27.52
CA PRO A 755 41.07 31.34 26.55
C PRO A 755 39.68 31.88 26.24
N THR A 756 39.30 31.94 24.97
CA THR A 756 38.00 32.44 24.52
C THR A 756 37.14 31.34 23.93
N ALA A 757 35.82 31.47 24.10
CA ALA A 757 34.83 30.63 23.43
C ALA A 757 33.82 31.51 22.67
N ARG A 758 33.55 31.15 21.42
CA ARG A 758 32.57 31.81 20.54
C ARG A 758 31.85 30.79 19.66
N PHE A 759 30.58 31.03 19.37
CA PHE A 759 29.84 30.29 18.34
C PHE A 759 30.15 30.83 16.95
N TYR A 760 30.46 29.93 16.01
CA TYR A 760 30.78 30.28 14.63
C TYR A 760 29.53 30.37 13.74
N SER A 761 29.51 31.35 12.84
CA SER A 761 28.64 31.38 11.65
C SER A 761 29.29 32.21 10.56
N LYS A 762 29.15 31.75 9.31
CA LYS A 762 29.70 32.40 8.11
C LYS A 762 29.03 33.75 7.80
N ASP A 763 27.71 33.83 7.95
CA ASP A 763 26.91 35.01 7.59
C ASP A 763 26.49 35.83 8.82
N GLY A 764 27.13 35.60 9.97
CA GLY A 764 26.72 36.14 11.28
C GLY A 764 25.42 35.54 11.84
N ARG A 765 24.63 34.84 11.02
CA ARG A 765 23.39 34.15 11.40
C ARG A 765 23.70 32.84 12.15
N ARG A 766 23.75 32.90 13.48
CA ARG A 766 23.97 31.71 14.34
C ARG A 766 22.66 30.98 14.59
N GLN A 767 22.09 30.41 13.53
CA GLN A 767 20.81 29.69 13.54
C GLN A 767 20.94 28.36 12.78
N VAL A 768 20.29 27.31 13.25
CA VAL A 768 20.19 26.02 12.53
C VAL A 768 18.77 25.46 12.63
N THR A 769 18.24 24.97 11.51
CA THR A 769 16.94 24.29 11.45
C THR A 769 17.15 22.80 11.18
N LEU A 770 16.59 21.95 12.03
CA LEU A 770 16.77 20.49 11.98
C LEU A 770 15.42 19.77 12.09
N LEU A 771 15.40 18.45 11.93
CA LEU A 771 14.22 17.67 12.30
C LEU A 771 14.15 17.50 13.82
N GLU A 772 12.95 17.29 14.35
CA GLU A 772 12.76 16.93 15.76
C GLU A 772 13.49 15.61 16.10
N ASP A 773 13.96 15.49 17.35
CA ASP A 773 14.82 14.41 17.87
C ASP A 773 16.24 14.27 17.28
N GLU A 774 16.56 14.93 16.16
CA GLU A 774 17.93 15.05 15.66
C GLU A 774 18.86 15.80 16.64
N SER A 775 20.17 15.69 16.42
CA SER A 775 21.18 16.30 17.29
C SER A 775 21.95 17.37 16.54
N ALA A 776 21.75 18.63 16.93
CA ALA A 776 22.46 19.77 16.37
C ALA A 776 23.93 19.76 16.78
N GLU A 777 24.82 19.95 15.82
CA GLU A 777 26.26 20.13 16.04
C GLU A 777 26.58 21.63 15.92
N LEU A 778 26.54 22.38 17.02
CA LEU A 778 26.75 23.82 17.00
C LEU A 778 28.25 24.11 16.93
N PRO A 779 28.79 24.73 15.86
CA PRO A 779 30.22 24.89 15.69
C PRO A 779 30.79 25.92 16.66
N LEU A 780 31.79 25.53 17.45
CA LEU A 780 32.55 26.43 18.30
C LEU A 780 33.87 26.83 17.65
N ARG A 781 34.40 27.97 18.07
CA ARG A 781 35.82 28.32 17.97
C ARG A 781 36.33 28.61 19.38
N LEU A 782 37.39 27.92 19.75
CA LEU A 782 38.05 28.03 21.06
C LEU A 782 39.50 28.49 20.86
N THR A 783 40.04 29.16 21.88
CA THR A 783 41.46 29.53 21.97
C THR A 783 42.03 29.15 23.35
N GLY A 784 43.35 29.04 23.49
CA GLY A 784 44.02 28.47 24.68
C GLY A 784 44.40 27.00 24.49
N ASP A 785 44.68 26.29 25.58
CA ASP A 785 45.15 24.89 25.55
C ASP A 785 44.06 23.88 25.95
N GLY A 786 43.74 22.97 25.03
CA GLY A 786 42.78 21.89 25.29
C GLY A 786 43.26 20.85 26.32
N PRO A 787 42.33 20.10 26.96
CA PRO A 787 40.90 20.12 26.72
C PRO A 787 40.17 21.26 27.47
N TRP A 788 39.30 21.96 26.75
CA TRP A 788 38.46 23.02 27.30
C TRP A 788 37.27 22.45 28.06
N ARG A 789 36.84 23.14 29.10
CA ARG A 789 35.56 22.97 29.78
C ARG A 789 34.69 24.17 29.45
N VAL A 790 33.53 23.94 28.84
CA VAL A 790 32.59 25.01 28.44
C VAL A 790 31.28 24.79 29.18
N LYS A 791 30.81 25.81 29.89
CA LYS A 791 29.47 25.84 30.49
C LYS A 791 28.52 26.61 29.58
N TYR A 792 27.32 26.07 29.41
CA TYR A 792 26.29 26.61 28.55
C TYR A 792 24.91 26.39 29.17
N ARG A 793 23.90 27.13 28.73
CA ARG A 793 22.50 26.99 29.16
C ARG A 793 21.54 27.25 28.00
N ARG A 794 20.26 27.08 28.26
CA ARG A 794 19.15 27.53 27.40
C ARG A 794 18.54 28.80 27.97
N THR A 795 18.13 29.74 27.12
CA THR A 795 17.49 30.98 27.55
C THR A 795 16.11 30.78 28.18
N ASP A 796 15.38 29.74 27.76
CA ASP A 796 14.08 29.33 28.33
C ASP A 796 14.18 28.63 29.69
N THR A 797 15.37 28.12 30.04
CA THR A 797 15.61 27.35 31.27
C THR A 797 16.93 27.80 31.93
N PRO A 798 17.01 29.09 32.37
CA PRO A 798 18.27 29.76 32.70
C PRO A 798 18.98 29.21 33.94
N ASP A 799 18.24 28.51 34.82
CA ASP A 799 18.78 27.86 36.03
C ASP A 799 19.56 26.57 35.74
N LEU A 800 19.31 25.94 34.57
CA LEU A 800 19.92 24.65 34.21
C LEU A 800 21.22 24.87 33.40
N VAL A 801 22.30 25.20 34.11
CA VAL A 801 23.63 25.29 33.50
C VAL A 801 24.21 23.89 33.26
N GLN A 802 24.51 23.59 32.01
CA GLN A 802 25.13 22.35 31.54
C GLN A 802 26.62 22.58 31.25
N ALA A 803 27.41 21.50 31.19
CA ALA A 803 28.85 21.57 30.93
C ALA A 803 29.29 20.51 29.91
N ALA A 804 30.22 20.88 29.03
CA ALA A 804 30.84 20.02 28.05
C ALA A 804 32.38 20.08 28.18
N VAL A 805 33.06 18.97 27.84
CA VAL A 805 34.52 18.90 27.75
C VAL A 805 34.90 18.67 26.29
N LEU A 806 35.76 19.51 25.74
CA LEU A 806 36.05 19.59 24.30
C LEU A 806 37.56 19.41 24.07
N ALA A 807 37.93 18.53 23.15
CA ALA A 807 39.34 18.17 22.90
C ALA A 807 40.00 18.91 21.72
N SER A 808 39.22 19.65 20.92
CA SER A 808 39.67 20.35 19.71
C SER A 808 39.18 21.81 19.72
N PRO A 809 39.97 22.78 19.22
CA PRO A 809 39.56 24.19 19.18
C PRO A 809 38.42 24.46 18.19
N ASN A 810 38.12 23.50 17.30
CA ASN A 810 37.05 23.57 16.29
C ASN A 810 35.94 22.54 16.54
N ASN A 811 35.78 22.10 17.78
CA ASN A 811 34.79 21.07 18.14
C ASN A 811 33.35 21.62 18.10
N TYR A 812 32.36 20.72 18.13
CA TYR A 812 30.95 21.06 18.09
C TYR A 812 30.30 20.84 19.46
N LEU A 813 29.38 21.73 19.83
CA LEU A 813 28.48 21.55 20.98
C LEU A 813 27.26 20.76 20.52
N ARG A 814 27.10 19.52 21.00
CA ARG A 814 25.99 18.64 20.64
C ARG A 814 24.77 18.91 21.52
N VAL A 815 23.66 19.34 20.91
CA VAL A 815 22.37 19.60 21.59
C VAL A 815 21.20 18.97 20.82
N LYS A 816 20.02 18.86 21.43
CA LYS A 816 18.84 18.20 20.83
C LYS A 816 17.56 19.04 20.82
N GLY A 817 17.26 19.73 21.92
CA GLY A 817 16.04 20.52 22.05
C GLY A 817 16.12 21.81 21.24
N LYS A 818 15.01 22.24 20.62
CA LYS A 818 14.90 23.61 20.10
C LYS A 818 14.93 24.66 21.21
N GLY A 819 15.44 25.85 20.91
CA GLY A 819 15.63 26.98 21.82
C GLY A 819 16.94 27.73 21.53
N THR A 820 17.13 28.89 22.15
CA THR A 820 18.41 29.63 22.07
C THR A 820 19.37 29.13 23.15
N TYR A 821 20.53 28.65 22.71
CA TYR A 821 21.63 28.22 23.57
C TYR A 821 22.59 29.38 23.81
N GLU A 822 23.04 29.53 25.06
CA GLU A 822 23.96 30.58 25.49
C GLU A 822 25.21 29.97 26.14
N LEU A 823 26.39 30.39 25.71
CA LEU A 823 27.67 30.12 26.37
C LEU A 823 27.84 31.04 27.59
N VAL A 824 28.16 30.44 28.74
CA VAL A 824 28.20 31.12 30.05
C VAL A 824 29.63 31.25 30.58
N GLU A 825 30.44 30.20 30.45
CA GLU A 825 31.81 30.15 30.97
C GLU A 825 32.68 29.25 30.10
N VAL A 826 33.96 29.58 29.98
CA VAL A 826 34.99 28.69 29.42
C VAL A 826 36.20 28.68 30.35
N ASN A 827 36.78 27.49 30.52
CA ASN A 827 38.08 27.28 31.15
C ASN A 827 38.89 26.40 30.19
N ASP A 828 40.19 26.67 30.00
CA ASP A 828 41.08 25.74 29.29
C ASP A 828 41.72 24.74 30.29
N LEU A 829 42.79 24.05 29.91
CA LEU A 829 43.50 23.13 30.81
C LEU A 829 44.08 23.81 32.08
N GLN A 830 44.33 25.12 32.06
CA GLN A 830 45.10 25.83 33.08
C GLN A 830 44.46 27.15 33.58
N CYS A 831 43.69 27.84 32.73
CA CYS A 831 43.19 29.18 32.99
C CYS A 831 41.66 29.29 32.83
N PRO A 832 40.97 30.12 33.65
CA PRO A 832 39.63 30.59 33.35
C PRO A 832 39.67 31.57 32.17
N GLY A 833 38.58 31.63 31.42
CA GLY A 833 38.48 32.38 30.17
C GLY A 833 37.22 33.22 30.04
N ALA A 834 37.02 33.80 28.85
CA ALA A 834 35.94 34.72 28.54
C ALA A 834 35.12 34.25 27.33
N VAL A 835 33.79 34.40 27.40
CA VAL A 835 32.91 34.19 26.24
C VAL A 835 32.86 35.48 25.42
N VAL A 836 32.97 35.39 24.10
CA VAL A 836 33.02 36.58 23.24
C VAL A 836 31.62 37.25 23.17
N PRO A 837 31.50 38.55 23.53
CA PRO A 837 30.21 39.23 23.56
C PRO A 837 29.61 39.37 22.15
N GLY A 838 28.32 39.07 22.01
CA GLY A 838 27.64 39.08 20.70
C GLY A 838 27.90 37.83 19.86
N GLU A 839 28.78 36.92 20.31
CA GLU A 839 29.01 35.59 19.73
C GLU A 839 28.69 34.44 20.71
N ASN A 840 28.02 34.76 21.82
CA ASN A 840 27.71 33.84 22.91
C ASN A 840 26.41 33.03 22.70
N THR A 841 25.58 33.38 21.71
CA THR A 841 24.26 32.75 21.47
C THR A 841 24.16 32.01 20.13
N TYR A 842 23.41 30.90 20.12
CA TYR A 842 23.04 30.14 18.91
C TYR A 842 21.57 29.70 19.00
N GLU A 843 20.81 29.87 17.93
CA GLU A 843 19.41 29.47 17.84
C GLU A 843 19.27 28.10 17.17
N VAL A 844 18.59 27.17 17.85
CA VAL A 844 18.21 25.86 17.30
C VAL A 844 16.70 25.83 17.16
N ASP A 845 16.21 25.70 15.94
CA ASP A 845 14.78 25.51 15.66
C ASP A 845 14.52 24.16 14.98
N TRP A 846 13.29 23.70 15.07
CA TRP A 846 12.84 22.46 14.42
C TRP A 846 11.92 22.79 13.25
N VAL A 847 12.12 22.10 12.12
CA VAL A 847 11.14 22.09 11.03
C VAL A 847 9.80 21.66 11.64
N PRO A 848 8.72 22.45 11.54
CA PRO A 848 7.46 22.11 12.19
C PRO A 848 6.87 20.83 11.57
N ARG A 849 6.41 19.90 12.40
CA ARG A 849 5.73 18.68 11.92
C ARG A 849 4.47 19.04 11.12
N PRO A 850 4.12 18.23 10.11
CA PRO A 850 2.94 18.46 9.32
C PRO A 850 1.66 18.25 10.15
N SER A 851 0.62 19.00 9.82
CA SER A 851 -0.67 18.98 10.50
C SER A 851 -1.82 19.17 9.51
N ALA A 852 -3.00 18.64 9.85
CA ALA A 852 -4.21 18.71 9.04
C ALA A 852 -5.36 19.24 9.86
N ARG A 853 -6.20 20.07 9.24
CA ARG A 853 -7.48 20.54 9.78
C ARG A 853 -8.57 20.42 8.72
N LEU A 854 -9.82 20.34 9.16
CA LEU A 854 -10.97 20.53 8.27
C LEU A 854 -10.89 21.91 7.59
N ASP A 855 -11.24 21.98 6.31
CA ASP A 855 -11.39 23.24 5.60
C ASP A 855 -12.51 24.09 6.23
N LEU A 856 -12.32 25.40 6.31
CA LEU A 856 -13.26 26.32 6.96
C LEU A 856 -14.59 26.46 6.21
N GLN A 857 -14.67 25.97 4.97
CA GLN A 857 -15.91 25.95 4.17
C GLN A 857 -16.78 24.69 4.40
N MET A 858 -16.27 23.67 5.11
CA MET A 858 -17.02 22.44 5.39
C MET A 858 -18.14 22.67 6.42
N LEU A 859 -19.35 22.21 6.10
CA LEU A 859 -20.53 22.28 6.96
C LEU A 859 -20.49 21.21 8.06
N ALA A 860 -19.65 21.40 9.09
CA ALA A 860 -19.50 20.47 10.21
C ALA A 860 -19.83 21.10 11.56
N VAL A 861 -20.47 20.34 12.46
CA VAL A 861 -20.77 20.75 13.84
C VAL A 861 -19.72 20.15 14.77
N TYR A 862 -18.94 20.97 15.47
CA TYR A 862 -17.96 20.48 16.43
C TYR A 862 -18.62 20.11 17.76
N GLU A 863 -18.43 18.86 18.21
CA GLU A 863 -18.92 18.33 19.48
C GLU A 863 -17.80 18.34 20.54
N PRO A 864 -17.84 19.23 21.55
CA PRO A 864 -16.74 19.39 22.50
C PRO A 864 -16.48 18.17 23.40
N TYR A 865 -17.49 17.32 23.64
CA TYR A 865 -17.36 16.18 24.56
C TYR A 865 -16.47 15.06 23.99
N ASN A 866 -16.64 14.72 22.71
CA ASN A 866 -15.83 13.71 22.02
C ASN A 866 -14.71 14.31 21.13
N ARG A 867 -14.71 15.64 20.93
CA ARG A 867 -13.83 16.39 20.02
C ARG A 867 -13.97 16.02 18.54
N SER A 868 -15.13 15.47 18.16
CA SER A 868 -15.43 15.16 16.76
C SER A 868 -16.04 16.34 16.02
N HIS A 869 -15.82 16.39 14.72
CA HIS A 869 -16.62 17.18 13.80
C HIS A 869 -17.72 16.29 13.20
N ILE A 870 -18.97 16.56 13.58
CA ILE A 870 -20.15 15.85 13.08
C ILE A 870 -20.52 16.45 11.72
N LEU A 871 -20.45 15.61 10.69
CA LEU A 871 -20.80 15.93 9.31
C LEU A 871 -22.32 15.77 9.08
N PRO A 872 -22.89 16.35 8.01
CA PRO A 872 -24.30 16.16 7.66
C PRO A 872 -24.60 14.68 7.38
N SER A 873 -25.80 14.24 7.76
CA SER A 873 -26.24 12.86 7.49
C SER A 873 -26.52 12.66 6.00
N ILE A 874 -26.04 11.55 5.43
CA ILE A 874 -26.17 11.26 4.00
C ILE A 874 -26.83 9.90 3.75
N CYS A 875 -27.55 9.77 2.65
CA CYS A 875 -28.20 8.53 2.23
C CYS A 875 -27.18 7.54 1.64
N GLN A 876 -27.22 6.28 2.11
CA GLN A 876 -26.35 5.18 1.72
C GLN A 876 -26.09 5.12 0.20
N GLY A 877 -24.80 5.07 -0.18
CA GLY A 877 -24.36 4.98 -1.57
C GLY A 877 -24.58 6.26 -2.40
N HIS A 878 -24.59 7.44 -1.76
CA HIS A 878 -24.24 8.70 -2.42
C HIS A 878 -22.78 9.03 -2.10
N ASP A 879 -22.04 9.56 -3.06
CA ASP A 879 -20.66 9.98 -2.85
C ASP A 879 -20.60 11.25 -1.98
N ASP A 880 -19.66 11.29 -1.04
CA ASP A 880 -19.43 12.44 -0.16
C ASP A 880 -17.95 12.54 0.23
N TYR A 881 -17.52 13.73 0.63
CA TYR A 881 -16.13 14.04 0.86
C TYR A 881 -15.92 15.09 1.96
N VAL A 882 -14.75 15.03 2.58
CA VAL A 882 -14.20 16.07 3.45
C VAL A 882 -13.02 16.71 2.74
N ASP A 883 -12.97 18.05 2.73
CA ASP A 883 -11.80 18.78 2.27
C ASP A 883 -10.94 19.15 3.50
N LEU A 884 -9.64 18.83 3.42
CA LEU A 884 -8.65 19.00 4.49
C LEU A 884 -7.60 20.02 4.07
N GLU A 885 -7.29 20.97 4.94
CA GLU A 885 -6.16 21.89 4.77
C GLU A 885 -4.95 21.42 5.58
N LEU A 886 -3.81 21.28 4.89
CA LEU A 886 -2.56 20.71 5.35
C LEU A 886 -1.47 21.79 5.49
N SER A 887 -0.77 21.77 6.61
CA SER A 887 0.43 22.56 6.87
C SER A 887 1.66 21.67 6.88
N GLY A 888 2.77 22.13 6.30
CA GLY A 888 4.05 21.40 6.15
C GLY A 888 4.65 21.52 4.75
N ARG A 889 5.55 20.59 4.39
CA ARG A 889 6.32 20.56 3.14
C ARG A 889 5.88 19.37 2.26
N PRO A 890 5.13 19.57 1.16
CA PRO A 890 4.66 18.47 0.31
C PRO A 890 5.82 17.70 -0.35
N PRO A 891 5.65 16.40 -0.69
CA PRO A 891 4.42 15.61 -0.59
C PRO A 891 4.07 15.18 0.84
N PHE A 892 2.79 15.29 1.18
CA PHE A 892 2.17 14.82 2.42
C PHE A 892 1.75 13.34 2.32
N GLN A 893 1.69 12.68 3.47
CA GLN A 893 1.15 11.34 3.66
C GLN A 893 0.22 11.34 4.89
N ILE A 894 -1.06 11.01 4.73
CA ILE A 894 -2.05 11.03 5.82
C ILE A 894 -2.47 9.59 6.11
N MET A 895 -2.23 9.11 7.33
CA MET A 895 -2.68 7.80 7.78
C MET A 895 -3.83 7.92 8.77
N TYR A 896 -4.92 7.23 8.49
CA TYR A 896 -6.18 7.35 9.23
C TYR A 896 -6.81 5.98 9.52
N ASN A 897 -7.63 5.92 10.56
CA ASN A 897 -8.48 4.77 10.86
C ASN A 897 -9.92 5.07 10.40
N VAL A 898 -10.62 4.07 9.84
CA VAL A 898 -12.08 4.09 9.65
C VAL A 898 -12.71 3.15 10.67
N ALA A 899 -13.72 3.61 11.40
CA ALA A 899 -14.37 2.81 12.45
C ALA A 899 -15.90 2.98 12.47
N THR A 900 -16.62 2.00 13.02
CA THR A 900 -18.07 2.02 13.22
C THR A 900 -18.45 1.61 14.64
N ASN A 901 -19.70 1.79 15.04
CA ASN A 901 -20.19 1.33 16.35
C ASN A 901 -20.32 -0.21 16.40
N ALA A 902 -19.89 -0.81 17.51
CA ALA A 902 -20.08 -2.24 17.76
C ALA A 902 -21.56 -2.56 18.05
N GLU A 903 -22.10 -3.62 17.42
CA GLU A 903 -23.49 -4.05 17.59
C GLU A 903 -23.86 -4.35 19.05
N SER A 904 -22.89 -4.79 19.86
CA SER A 904 -23.04 -5.06 21.29
C SER A 904 -23.04 -3.81 22.20
N GLY A 905 -23.03 -2.60 21.63
CA GLY A 905 -23.14 -1.33 22.38
C GLY A 905 -21.93 -0.94 23.26
N GLY A 906 -20.81 -1.66 23.14
CA GLY A 906 -19.66 -1.56 24.06
C GLY A 906 -18.45 -0.75 23.59
N GLY A 907 -18.46 -0.17 22.38
CA GLY A 907 -17.34 0.59 21.82
C GLY A 907 -17.38 0.70 20.29
N THR A 908 -16.29 1.17 19.70
CA THR A 908 -16.11 1.24 18.23
C THR A 908 -15.19 0.13 17.72
N ILE A 909 -15.46 -0.32 16.50
CA ILE A 909 -14.67 -1.32 15.77
C ILE A 909 -13.95 -0.61 14.63
N VAL A 910 -12.62 -0.68 14.58
CA VAL A 910 -11.84 -0.22 13.42
C VAL A 910 -12.04 -1.22 12.28
N LEU A 911 -12.59 -0.75 11.16
CA LEU A 911 -12.78 -1.52 9.94
C LEU A 911 -11.50 -1.56 9.10
N ASP A 912 -10.81 -0.43 9.00
CA ASP A 912 -9.66 -0.26 8.11
C ASP A 912 -8.66 0.79 8.65
N GLN A 913 -7.41 0.70 8.20
CA GLN A 913 -6.36 1.68 8.47
C GLN A 913 -5.61 1.97 7.16
N LEU A 914 -5.96 3.09 6.54
CA LEU A 914 -5.50 3.47 5.20
C LEU A 914 -4.47 4.60 5.28
N THR A 915 -3.69 4.77 4.20
CA THR A 915 -2.77 5.90 4.01
C THR A 915 -2.98 6.48 2.62
N ILE A 916 -3.11 7.81 2.52
CA ILE A 916 -3.23 8.54 1.26
C ILE A 916 -2.07 9.53 1.10
N GLY A 917 -1.56 9.68 -0.12
CA GLY A 917 -0.60 10.73 -0.48
C GLY A 917 -1.30 11.98 -1.02
N SER A 918 -0.70 13.16 -0.82
CA SER A 918 -1.12 14.40 -1.50
C SER A 918 0.03 15.39 -1.64
N ILE A 919 0.12 16.09 -2.76
CA ILE A 919 1.07 17.20 -2.98
C ILE A 919 0.47 18.58 -2.72
N GLN A 920 -0.85 18.68 -2.55
CA GLN A 920 -1.55 19.95 -2.38
C GLN A 920 -1.75 20.25 -0.90
N ARG A 921 -1.87 21.55 -0.56
CA ARG A 921 -2.25 21.95 0.79
C ARG A 921 -3.73 21.76 1.08
N HIS A 922 -4.61 21.95 0.10
CA HIS A 922 -6.00 21.51 0.23
C HIS A 922 -6.09 20.14 -0.45
N THR A 923 -6.60 19.13 0.26
CA THR A 923 -6.74 17.77 -0.27
C THR A 923 -8.13 17.22 0.03
N ARG A 924 -8.72 16.55 -0.95
CA ARG A 924 -10.02 15.88 -0.80
C ARG A 924 -9.85 14.50 -0.18
N PHE A 925 -10.79 14.15 0.69
CA PHE A 925 -10.86 12.88 1.42
C PHE A 925 -12.25 12.27 1.19
N GLN A 926 -12.32 11.15 0.45
CA GLN A 926 -13.60 10.48 0.15
C GLN A 926 -14.14 9.71 1.36
N LEU A 927 -15.44 9.83 1.63
CA LEU A 927 -16.12 9.12 2.72
C LEU A 927 -16.66 7.75 2.29
N HIS A 928 -16.63 6.79 3.20
CA HIS A 928 -17.13 5.43 2.99
C HIS A 928 -18.66 5.35 3.27
N THR A 929 -19.48 5.78 2.31
CA THR A 929 -20.95 5.87 2.46
C THR A 929 -21.71 4.57 2.11
N SER A 930 -21.01 3.46 1.88
CA SER A 930 -21.57 2.20 1.37
C SER A 930 -22.33 1.38 2.42
N THR A 931 -21.94 1.46 3.70
CA THR A 931 -22.57 0.77 4.83
C THR A 931 -23.36 1.75 5.71
N PRO A 932 -24.64 1.48 6.05
CA PRO A 932 -25.46 2.39 6.83
C PRO A 932 -25.13 2.33 8.34
N GLY A 933 -25.28 3.46 9.02
CA GLY A 933 -24.95 3.69 10.43
C GLY A 933 -23.91 4.80 10.61
N ARG A 934 -23.48 5.00 11.86
CA ARG A 934 -22.50 6.04 12.23
C ARG A 934 -21.07 5.55 12.03
N THR A 935 -20.33 6.26 11.19
CA THR A 935 -18.92 5.99 10.84
C THR A 935 -18.03 7.12 11.34
N TYR A 936 -16.86 6.76 11.85
CA TYR A 936 -15.86 7.64 12.46
C TYR A 936 -14.54 7.55 11.70
N TYR A 937 -13.89 8.70 11.50
CA TYR A 937 -12.61 8.83 10.80
C TYR A 937 -11.61 9.53 11.74
N GLU A 938 -10.54 8.83 12.12
CA GLU A 938 -9.50 9.33 13.03
C GLU A 938 -8.18 9.52 12.27
N VAL A 939 -7.73 10.75 12.08
CA VAL A 939 -6.38 11.04 11.55
C VAL A 939 -5.35 10.70 12.62
N LYS A 940 -4.52 9.68 12.36
CA LYS A 940 -3.66 9.00 13.33
C LYS A 940 -2.20 9.44 13.25
N GLN A 941 -1.71 9.63 12.03
CA GLN A 941 -0.40 10.21 11.72
C GLN A 941 -0.49 11.03 10.44
N ILE A 942 0.35 12.06 10.35
CA ILE A 942 0.60 12.82 9.13
C ILE A 942 2.12 12.87 8.98
N GLY A 943 2.61 12.58 7.79
CA GLY A 943 3.99 12.76 7.38
C GLY A 943 4.09 13.71 6.19
N ASP A 944 5.29 14.17 5.90
CA ASP A 944 5.58 15.05 4.78
C ASP A 944 7.00 14.82 4.22
N ALA A 945 7.52 15.70 3.37
CA ALA A 945 8.85 15.58 2.80
C ALA A 945 9.99 15.60 3.84
N ALA A 946 9.77 16.20 5.01
CA ALA A 946 10.71 16.26 6.11
C ALA A 946 10.49 15.11 7.12
N TYR A 947 9.24 14.74 7.38
CA TYR A 947 8.85 13.69 8.32
C TYR A 947 8.09 12.54 7.64
N PRO A 948 8.75 11.67 6.85
CA PRO A 948 8.07 10.62 6.10
C PRO A 948 7.65 9.44 6.98
N LEU A 949 6.41 8.96 6.82
CA LEU A 949 5.78 7.96 7.71
C LEU A 949 6.53 6.63 7.81
N HIS A 950 7.38 6.29 6.83
CA HIS A 950 8.17 5.04 6.86
C HIS A 950 9.42 5.13 7.75
N LYS A 951 9.90 6.34 8.08
CA LYS A 951 10.96 6.59 9.08
C LYS A 951 10.32 6.87 10.45
N ASP A 952 9.27 7.69 10.46
CA ASP A 952 8.60 8.20 11.66
C ASP A 952 7.33 7.42 12.09
N GLY A 953 7.14 6.19 11.62
CA GLY A 953 5.93 5.39 11.87
C GLY A 953 5.60 5.08 13.34
N ARG A 954 6.46 5.46 14.29
CA ARG A 954 6.23 5.35 15.74
C ARG A 954 5.72 6.63 16.40
N THR A 955 5.95 7.80 15.80
CA THR A 955 5.55 9.11 16.33
C THR A 955 4.07 9.33 16.01
N LEU A 956 3.20 8.98 16.96
CA LEU A 956 1.74 9.10 16.83
C LEU A 956 1.28 10.51 17.24
N ILE A 957 0.31 11.08 16.52
CA ILE A 957 -0.36 12.31 16.98
C ILE A 957 -1.03 12.02 18.34
N PRO A 958 -0.86 12.86 19.38
CA PRO A 958 -1.53 12.69 20.66
C PRO A 958 -3.05 12.62 20.49
N ARG A 959 -3.74 11.72 21.22
CA ARG A 959 -5.21 11.59 21.13
C ARG A 959 -5.98 12.88 21.44
N SER A 960 -5.35 13.83 22.13
CA SER A 960 -5.86 15.18 22.40
C SER A 960 -5.98 16.07 21.16
N GLU A 961 -5.19 15.81 20.13
CA GLU A 961 -4.93 16.68 18.97
C GLU A 961 -5.27 16.03 17.62
N ARG A 962 -5.78 14.80 17.62
CA ARG A 962 -6.20 14.12 16.39
C ARG A 962 -7.43 14.79 15.79
N LEU A 963 -7.39 15.01 14.48
CA LEU A 963 -8.59 15.37 13.74
C LEU A 963 -9.50 14.15 13.68
N LEU A 964 -10.66 14.27 14.33
CA LEU A 964 -11.72 13.26 14.38
C LEU A 964 -12.97 13.85 13.71
N PHE A 965 -13.54 13.13 12.75
CA PHE A 965 -14.83 13.49 12.15
C PHE A 965 -15.73 12.26 12.00
N GLU A 966 -17.04 12.48 12.03
CA GLU A 966 -18.04 11.41 12.05
C GLU A 966 -19.27 11.76 11.21
N GLN A 967 -19.87 10.74 10.60
CA GLN A 967 -21.04 10.88 9.74
C GLN A 967 -22.07 9.79 10.02
N GLU A 968 -23.36 10.16 10.00
CA GLU A 968 -24.48 9.23 10.09
C GLU A 968 -24.99 8.87 8.68
N ILE A 969 -24.80 7.61 8.27
CA ILE A 969 -25.16 7.12 6.93
C ILE A 969 -26.55 6.49 7.00
N LEU A 970 -27.55 7.20 6.48
CA LEU A 970 -28.96 6.81 6.51
C LEU A 970 -29.24 5.68 5.51
N ARG A 971 -29.83 4.59 5.98
CA ARG A 971 -30.24 3.45 5.12
C ARG A 971 -31.37 3.89 4.18
N LYS A 972 -31.23 3.61 2.87
CA LYS A 972 -32.31 3.84 1.88
C LYS A 972 -33.55 3.00 2.24
N PRO A 973 -34.77 3.56 2.28
CA PRO A 973 -35.96 2.83 2.67
C PRO A 973 -36.31 1.72 1.65
N SER A 974 -36.81 0.58 2.12
CA SER A 974 -37.21 -0.53 1.25
C SER A 974 -38.42 -1.28 1.78
N ALA A 975 -39.25 -1.79 0.87
CA ALA A 975 -40.49 -2.48 1.17
C ALA A 975 -40.63 -3.75 0.32
N LYS A 976 -40.91 -4.90 0.94
CA LYS A 976 -41.04 -6.20 0.26
C LYS A 976 -42.06 -7.11 0.92
N PHE A 977 -42.73 -7.96 0.14
CA PHE A 977 -43.57 -9.01 0.71
C PHE A 977 -42.71 -10.11 1.38
N LYS A 978 -43.17 -10.62 2.53
CA LYS A 978 -42.51 -11.69 3.30
C LYS A 978 -42.65 -13.06 2.63
N THR A 979 -43.75 -13.28 1.93
CA THR A 979 -44.05 -14.48 1.12
C THR A 979 -44.67 -14.06 -0.21
N ASP A 980 -44.47 -14.87 -1.24
CA ASP A 980 -45.01 -14.73 -2.59
C ASP A 980 -46.27 -15.59 -2.84
N ASN A 981 -46.74 -16.29 -1.80
CA ASN A 981 -47.92 -17.13 -1.80
C ASN A 981 -49.17 -16.41 -2.35
N ARG A 982 -49.92 -17.07 -3.23
CA ARG A 982 -51.18 -16.55 -3.78
C ARG A 982 -52.26 -16.54 -2.70
N LEU A 983 -52.78 -15.36 -2.36
CA LEU A 983 -53.92 -15.23 -1.44
C LEU A 983 -55.22 -15.65 -2.14
N SER A 984 -56.19 -16.16 -1.38
CA SER A 984 -57.49 -16.62 -1.90
C SER A 984 -58.64 -15.92 -1.17
N TYR A 985 -59.65 -15.44 -1.89
CA TYR A 985 -60.84 -14.77 -1.35
C TYR A 985 -62.09 -15.12 -2.18
N CYS A 986 -63.27 -15.02 -1.56
CA CYS A 986 -64.54 -15.17 -2.27
C CYS A 986 -65.06 -13.82 -2.78
N LEU A 987 -65.97 -13.83 -3.76
CA LEU A 987 -66.65 -12.63 -4.25
C LEU A 987 -67.37 -11.88 -3.11
N ASN A 988 -67.24 -10.55 -3.10
CA ASN A 988 -67.69 -9.63 -2.03
C ASN A 988 -66.92 -9.70 -0.70
N ASP A 989 -65.82 -10.45 -0.60
CA ASP A 989 -64.94 -10.37 0.58
C ASP A 989 -64.27 -8.99 0.74
N VAL A 990 -63.96 -8.66 2.00
CA VAL A 990 -63.07 -7.56 2.39
C VAL A 990 -61.61 -8.00 2.28
N LEU A 991 -60.73 -7.12 1.77
CA LEU A 991 -59.28 -7.34 1.75
C LEU A 991 -58.67 -7.12 3.15
N GLY A 992 -58.63 -8.19 3.94
CA GLY A 992 -57.99 -8.23 5.26
C GLY A 992 -57.67 -9.65 5.72
N PRO A 993 -56.80 -9.81 6.73
CA PRO A 993 -56.24 -11.11 7.11
C PRO A 993 -57.31 -12.12 7.55
N LYS A 994 -57.50 -13.16 6.75
CA LYS A 994 -58.46 -14.25 6.98
C LYS A 994 -58.02 -15.24 8.05
N ASP A 995 -56.71 -15.49 8.15
CA ASP A 995 -56.09 -16.32 9.18
C ASP A 995 -55.11 -15.45 9.99
N PRO A 996 -55.26 -15.32 11.32
CA PRO A 996 -54.32 -14.56 12.15
C PRO A 996 -52.94 -15.24 12.28
N ALA A 997 -52.84 -16.56 12.07
CA ALA A 997 -51.61 -17.34 12.25
C ALA A 997 -50.70 -17.29 11.01
N SER A 998 -51.25 -17.28 9.79
CA SER A 998 -50.44 -17.22 8.56
C SER A 998 -49.56 -15.95 8.48
N PRO A 999 -48.30 -16.06 7.99
CA PRO A 999 -47.46 -14.90 7.67
C PRO A 999 -47.82 -14.21 6.35
N ASP A 1000 -48.75 -14.75 5.56
CA ASP A 1000 -49.01 -14.30 4.19
C ASP A 1000 -49.60 -12.89 4.11
N GLY A 1001 -49.29 -12.16 3.03
CA GLY A 1001 -49.66 -10.75 2.89
C GLY A 1001 -48.97 -9.79 3.86
N THR A 1002 -47.94 -10.24 4.61
CA THR A 1002 -47.10 -9.34 5.42
C THR A 1002 -46.06 -8.66 4.54
N ILE A 1003 -45.97 -7.32 4.64
CA ILE A 1003 -44.91 -6.49 4.08
C ILE A 1003 -43.88 -6.19 5.17
N LEU A 1004 -42.60 -6.34 4.83
CA LEU A 1004 -41.45 -5.95 5.65
C LEU A 1004 -40.93 -4.59 5.17
N LEU A 1005 -40.62 -3.70 6.13
CA LEU A 1005 -40.19 -2.33 5.90
C LEU A 1005 -38.83 -2.07 6.58
N ASP A 1006 -37.81 -1.85 5.76
CA ASP A 1006 -36.46 -1.43 6.20
C ASP A 1006 -36.34 0.10 6.06
N GLY A 1007 -35.81 0.77 7.09
CA GLY A 1007 -35.66 2.23 7.14
C GLY A 1007 -36.08 2.84 8.48
N THR A 1008 -36.47 4.12 8.43
CA THR A 1008 -36.73 5.01 9.59
C THR A 1008 -38.20 5.42 9.63
N PRO A 1009 -39.05 4.81 10.47
CA PRO A 1009 -40.48 5.13 10.52
C PRO A 1009 -40.74 6.58 10.99
N PRO A 1010 -41.89 7.18 10.63
CA PRO A 1010 -43.01 6.59 9.88
C PRO A 1010 -42.69 6.36 8.39
N PHE A 1011 -43.24 5.28 7.84
CA PHE A 1011 -43.19 4.92 6.43
C PHE A 1011 -44.47 5.37 5.72
N GLN A 1012 -44.33 5.97 4.54
CA GLN A 1012 -45.43 6.20 3.61
C GLN A 1012 -45.34 5.15 2.49
N LEU A 1013 -46.25 4.19 2.53
CA LEU A 1013 -46.32 3.06 1.61
C LEU A 1013 -47.43 3.27 0.57
N LYS A 1014 -47.08 3.19 -0.70
CA LYS A 1014 -48.03 3.32 -1.82
C LYS A 1014 -48.26 1.96 -2.48
N LEU A 1015 -49.49 1.50 -2.49
CA LEU A 1015 -49.88 0.20 -3.05
C LEU A 1015 -50.84 0.37 -4.22
N SER A 1016 -50.59 -0.32 -5.33
CA SER A 1016 -51.55 -0.46 -6.43
C SER A 1016 -52.20 -1.85 -6.43
N ILE A 1017 -53.53 -1.87 -6.38
CA ILE A 1017 -54.36 -3.07 -6.46
C ILE A 1017 -54.95 -3.12 -7.87
N LYS A 1018 -54.40 -3.98 -8.73
CA LYS A 1018 -54.83 -4.16 -10.11
C LYS A 1018 -55.67 -5.41 -10.27
N ASN A 1019 -56.95 -5.23 -10.60
CA ASN A 1019 -57.79 -6.29 -11.16
C ASN A 1019 -57.38 -6.50 -12.62
N LEU A 1020 -56.92 -7.71 -12.99
CA LEU A 1020 -56.52 -7.98 -14.38
C LEU A 1020 -57.72 -8.24 -15.30
N ALA A 1021 -58.78 -8.89 -14.81
CA ALA A 1021 -59.96 -9.23 -15.60
C ALA A 1021 -60.74 -7.98 -16.05
N ALA A 1022 -60.86 -6.98 -15.17
CA ALA A 1022 -61.51 -5.70 -15.47
C ALA A 1022 -60.52 -4.57 -15.84
N ASN A 1023 -59.21 -4.87 -15.91
CA ASN A 1023 -58.09 -3.91 -16.08
C ASN A 1023 -58.20 -2.64 -15.20
N LYS A 1024 -58.75 -2.78 -13.99
CA LYS A 1024 -59.04 -1.67 -13.07
C LYS A 1024 -57.99 -1.61 -11.96
N VAL A 1025 -57.31 -0.47 -11.84
CA VAL A 1025 -56.35 -0.20 -10.77
C VAL A 1025 -56.99 0.71 -9.71
N ARG A 1026 -56.82 0.39 -8.44
CA ARG A 1026 -57.07 1.28 -7.30
C ARG A 1026 -55.77 1.45 -6.52
N VAL A 1027 -55.40 2.68 -6.19
CA VAL A 1027 -54.17 3.00 -5.46
C VAL A 1027 -54.54 3.44 -4.05
N GLU A 1028 -53.84 2.93 -3.05
CA GLU A 1028 -53.98 3.28 -1.64
C GLU A 1028 -52.63 3.79 -1.11
N ASN A 1029 -52.67 4.82 -0.26
CA ASN A 1029 -51.52 5.31 0.48
C ASN A 1029 -51.72 4.98 1.96
N ILE A 1030 -50.76 4.30 2.59
CA ILE A 1030 -50.83 3.84 3.97
C ILE A 1030 -49.63 4.40 4.73
N GLU A 1031 -49.90 5.01 5.89
CA GLU A 1031 -48.87 5.39 6.87
C GLU A 1031 -48.64 4.23 7.85
N VAL A 1032 -47.38 3.86 8.07
CA VAL A 1032 -46.98 2.72 8.91
C VAL A 1032 -45.86 3.12 9.86
N ASN A 1033 -46.10 2.96 11.16
CA ASN A 1033 -45.13 3.30 12.22
C ASN A 1033 -44.16 2.15 12.55
N ASP A 1034 -44.54 0.91 12.22
CA ASP A 1034 -43.76 -0.31 12.48
C ASP A 1034 -42.98 -0.80 11.24
N ARG A 1035 -41.94 -1.61 11.47
CA ARG A 1035 -41.16 -2.26 10.40
C ARG A 1035 -41.84 -3.47 9.74
N THR A 1036 -43.09 -3.76 10.12
CA THR A 1036 -43.89 -4.86 9.56
C THR A 1036 -45.36 -4.46 9.48
N TRP A 1037 -46.01 -4.70 8.35
CA TRP A 1037 -47.44 -4.40 8.15
C TRP A 1037 -48.13 -5.53 7.41
N ARG A 1038 -49.28 -6.00 7.90
CA ARG A 1038 -50.13 -7.00 7.22
C ARG A 1038 -51.15 -6.30 6.33
N LEU A 1039 -51.34 -6.79 5.10
CA LEU A 1039 -52.29 -6.27 4.13
C LEU A 1039 -53.72 -6.26 4.68
N ASN A 1040 -54.15 -5.10 5.17
CA ASN A 1040 -55.43 -4.88 5.83
C ASN A 1040 -56.04 -3.56 5.35
N LEU A 1041 -56.99 -3.66 4.42
CA LEU A 1041 -57.63 -2.55 3.73
C LEU A 1041 -59.15 -2.69 3.85
N PRO A 1042 -59.75 -2.39 5.03
CA PRO A 1042 -61.18 -2.63 5.30
C PRO A 1042 -62.14 -1.79 4.45
N SER A 1043 -61.63 -0.81 3.69
CA SER A 1043 -62.37 -0.01 2.70
C SER A 1043 -62.35 -0.61 1.28
N TYR A 1044 -61.80 -1.83 1.12
CA TYR A 1044 -61.69 -2.53 -0.16
C TYR A 1044 -62.45 -3.86 -0.15
N TYR A 1045 -63.37 -4.01 -1.10
CA TYR A 1045 -64.21 -5.19 -1.31
C TYR A 1045 -63.99 -5.73 -2.72
N PHE A 1046 -63.97 -7.05 -2.89
CA PHE A 1046 -63.76 -7.68 -4.19
C PHE A 1046 -65.05 -7.73 -5.02
N THR A 1047 -65.18 -6.85 -6.01
CA THR A 1047 -66.41 -6.66 -6.82
C THR A 1047 -66.48 -7.49 -8.10
N SER A 1048 -65.46 -8.29 -8.42
CA SER A 1048 -65.50 -9.27 -9.52
C SER A 1048 -64.59 -10.44 -9.23
N VAL A 1049 -64.87 -11.58 -9.85
CA VAL A 1049 -63.96 -12.73 -9.92
C VAL A 1049 -62.70 -12.43 -10.74
N GLY A 1050 -61.70 -13.30 -10.61
CA GLY A 1050 -60.47 -13.29 -11.40
C GLY A 1050 -59.21 -12.96 -10.58
N PRO A 1051 -58.03 -12.94 -11.22
CA PRO A 1051 -56.77 -12.63 -10.57
C PRO A 1051 -56.58 -11.11 -10.39
N TYR A 1052 -56.25 -10.73 -9.17
CA TYR A 1052 -55.79 -9.40 -8.78
C TYR A 1052 -54.29 -9.47 -8.44
N GLN A 1053 -53.57 -8.39 -8.69
CA GLN A 1053 -52.17 -8.21 -8.31
C GLN A 1053 -52.06 -6.99 -7.40
N VAL A 1054 -51.45 -7.15 -6.23
CA VAL A 1054 -51.14 -6.04 -5.31
C VAL A 1054 -49.64 -5.77 -5.39
N THR A 1055 -49.29 -4.57 -5.86
CA THR A 1055 -47.90 -4.17 -6.10
C THR A 1055 -47.51 -3.01 -5.19
N ILE A 1056 -46.28 -3.04 -4.70
CA ILE A 1056 -45.66 -1.92 -3.99
C ILE A 1056 -45.15 -0.92 -5.04
N ASP A 1057 -45.84 0.22 -5.18
CA ASP A 1057 -45.49 1.28 -6.14
C ASP A 1057 -44.23 2.02 -5.66
N SER A 1058 -44.27 2.54 -4.42
CA SER A 1058 -43.13 3.14 -3.76
C SER A 1058 -43.23 3.08 -2.24
N VAL A 1059 -42.09 3.26 -1.57
CA VAL A 1059 -41.98 3.52 -0.14
C VAL A 1059 -41.15 4.78 0.09
N HIS A 1060 -41.62 5.65 0.98
CA HIS A 1060 -40.85 6.76 1.53
C HIS A 1060 -40.82 6.64 3.05
N ASP A 1061 -39.84 7.24 3.70
CA ASP A 1061 -39.68 7.22 5.16
C ASP A 1061 -39.25 8.61 5.68
N SER A 1062 -39.04 8.75 6.98
CA SER A 1062 -38.67 10.05 7.57
C SER A 1062 -37.27 10.53 7.18
N SER A 1063 -36.41 9.68 6.62
CA SER A 1063 -35.02 10.02 6.25
C SER A 1063 -34.92 10.89 4.99
N ARG A 1064 -36.00 10.96 4.19
CA ARG A 1064 -36.05 11.56 2.84
C ARG A 1064 -35.14 10.91 1.79
N CYS A 1065 -34.50 9.79 2.10
CA CYS A 1065 -33.68 9.06 1.14
C CYS A 1065 -34.52 8.43 0.02
N GLU A 1066 -33.95 8.32 -1.18
CA GLU A 1066 -34.53 7.55 -2.26
C GLU A 1066 -34.66 6.07 -1.88
N GLN A 1067 -35.76 5.43 -2.31
CA GLN A 1067 -36.01 4.02 -2.03
C GLN A 1067 -34.94 3.10 -2.64
N ALA A 1068 -34.60 2.03 -1.93
CA ALA A 1068 -33.70 1.00 -2.43
C ALA A 1068 -34.33 0.20 -3.58
N MET A 1069 -33.50 -0.30 -4.50
CA MET A 1069 -33.96 -1.14 -5.61
C MET A 1069 -34.25 -2.56 -5.10
N VAL A 1070 -35.53 -2.84 -4.84
CA VAL A 1070 -36.03 -4.15 -4.40
C VAL A 1070 -36.20 -5.11 -5.59
N ASP A 1071 -35.91 -6.40 -5.37
CA ASP A 1071 -36.16 -7.48 -6.32
C ASP A 1071 -37.63 -7.46 -6.83
N PRO A 1072 -37.86 -7.41 -8.16
CA PRO A 1072 -39.20 -7.49 -8.74
C PRO A 1072 -40.06 -8.66 -8.24
N LEU A 1073 -39.46 -9.81 -7.90
CA LEU A 1073 -40.17 -10.99 -7.40
C LEU A 1073 -40.90 -10.72 -6.07
N HIS A 1074 -40.31 -9.93 -5.18
CA HIS A 1074 -40.87 -9.63 -3.85
C HIS A 1074 -41.64 -8.31 -3.78
N ARG A 1075 -41.84 -7.65 -4.93
CA ARG A 1075 -42.54 -6.35 -5.05
C ARG A 1075 -44.04 -6.45 -5.26
N SER A 1076 -44.57 -7.62 -5.66
CA SER A 1076 -46.01 -7.84 -5.83
C SER A 1076 -46.46 -9.21 -5.34
N ILE A 1077 -47.67 -9.28 -4.79
CA ILE A 1077 -48.34 -10.53 -4.40
C ILE A 1077 -49.64 -10.72 -5.21
N TRP A 1078 -50.00 -11.98 -5.43
CA TRP A 1078 -51.20 -12.36 -6.20
C TRP A 1078 -52.38 -12.65 -5.28
N ILE A 1079 -53.58 -12.30 -5.73
CA ILE A 1079 -54.84 -12.60 -5.04
C ILE A 1079 -55.85 -13.17 -6.03
N ASP A 1080 -56.35 -14.38 -5.77
CA ASP A 1080 -57.34 -15.06 -6.61
C ASP A 1080 -58.74 -14.98 -6.02
N VAL A 1081 -59.65 -14.27 -6.70
CA VAL A 1081 -61.04 -14.08 -6.28
C VAL A 1081 -61.96 -15.04 -7.04
N ALA A 1082 -62.73 -15.85 -6.31
CA ALA A 1082 -63.68 -16.81 -6.89
C ALA A 1082 -65.13 -16.59 -6.40
N GLU A 1083 -66.09 -16.98 -7.24
CA GLU A 1083 -67.52 -17.03 -6.91
C GLU A 1083 -67.89 -18.40 -6.31
N THR A 1084 -69.02 -18.52 -5.62
CA THR A 1084 -69.44 -19.80 -5.00
C THR A 1084 -69.58 -20.94 -6.02
N ALA A 1085 -69.00 -22.10 -5.71
CA ALA A 1085 -69.11 -23.29 -6.56
C ALA A 1085 -70.56 -23.77 -6.76
N ALA A 1086 -70.86 -24.32 -7.93
CA ALA A 1086 -72.13 -24.97 -8.27
C ALA A 1086 -71.91 -26.37 -8.87
N ILE A 1087 -72.99 -27.17 -8.94
CA ILE A 1087 -72.97 -28.54 -9.49
C ILE A 1087 -74.22 -28.82 -10.33
N ILE A 1088 -74.01 -29.33 -11.55
CA ILE A 1088 -75.05 -29.51 -12.56
C ILE A 1088 -74.93 -30.94 -13.15
N PRO A 1089 -76.00 -31.74 -13.26
CA PRO A 1089 -75.94 -33.02 -13.96
C PRO A 1089 -75.84 -32.80 -15.47
N LEU A 1090 -74.87 -33.42 -16.16
CA LEU A 1090 -74.77 -33.33 -17.63
C LEU A 1090 -75.95 -34.05 -18.28
N GLU A 1091 -76.23 -35.27 -17.79
CA GLU A 1091 -77.26 -36.14 -18.34
C GLU A 1091 -78.61 -35.91 -17.66
N LYS A 1092 -79.62 -35.54 -18.46
CA LYS A 1092 -81.02 -35.40 -18.02
C LYS A 1092 -81.79 -36.73 -18.00
N LYS A 1093 -81.13 -37.85 -18.32
CA LYS A 1093 -81.73 -39.19 -18.27
C LYS A 1093 -81.85 -39.67 -16.82
N LYS A 1094 -82.90 -40.43 -16.51
CA LYS A 1094 -83.09 -41.04 -15.18
C LYS A 1094 -82.52 -42.46 -15.11
N ASP A 1095 -82.22 -43.05 -16.26
CA ASP A 1095 -81.96 -44.48 -16.43
C ASP A 1095 -80.64 -44.64 -17.22
N PHE A 1096 -79.67 -45.35 -16.62
CA PHE A 1096 -78.29 -45.56 -17.10
C PHE A 1096 -78.07 -47.06 -17.39
N CYS A 1097 -76.90 -47.49 -17.87
CA CYS A 1097 -76.47 -48.91 -17.92
C CYS A 1097 -75.47 -49.26 -16.78
N VAL A 1098 -75.23 -50.55 -16.50
CA VAL A 1098 -74.24 -51.02 -15.51
C VAL A 1098 -72.86 -50.80 -16.11
N GLY A 1099 -72.01 -50.07 -15.40
CA GLY A 1099 -70.77 -49.54 -15.96
C GLY A 1099 -70.91 -48.15 -16.57
N ASP A 1100 -72.12 -47.56 -16.64
CA ASP A 1100 -72.25 -46.12 -16.90
C ASP A 1100 -71.60 -45.31 -15.78
N ILE A 1101 -71.13 -44.14 -16.19
CA ILE A 1101 -70.53 -43.14 -15.33
C ILE A 1101 -71.49 -41.97 -15.26
N ILE A 1102 -72.11 -41.74 -14.10
CA ILE A 1102 -72.92 -40.53 -13.90
C ILE A 1102 -71.95 -39.35 -13.77
N GLN A 1103 -72.17 -38.31 -14.56
CA GLN A 1103 -71.31 -37.13 -14.64
C GLN A 1103 -72.01 -35.86 -14.15
N PHE A 1104 -71.29 -35.08 -13.34
CA PHE A 1104 -71.73 -33.78 -12.82
C PHE A 1104 -70.70 -32.69 -13.14
N GLU A 1105 -71.12 -31.65 -13.83
CA GLU A 1105 -70.32 -30.47 -14.11
C GLU A 1105 -70.20 -29.66 -12.83
N LEU A 1106 -68.95 -29.38 -12.44
CA LEU A 1106 -68.60 -28.54 -11.31
C LEU A 1106 -68.18 -27.17 -11.83
N GLU A 1107 -68.81 -26.12 -11.34
CA GLU A 1107 -68.44 -24.73 -11.65
C GLU A 1107 -67.50 -24.16 -10.57
N GLY A 1108 -66.52 -23.35 -10.97
CA GLY A 1108 -65.52 -22.74 -10.10
C GLY A 1108 -64.11 -23.32 -10.28
N THR A 1109 -63.28 -23.30 -9.22
CA THR A 1109 -61.86 -23.69 -9.29
C THR A 1109 -61.55 -25.00 -8.55
N PRO A 1110 -60.84 -25.98 -9.12
CA PRO A 1110 -60.42 -27.18 -8.40
C PRO A 1110 -59.41 -26.85 -7.27
N PRO A 1111 -59.36 -27.65 -6.18
CA PRO A 1111 -60.22 -28.79 -5.90
C PRO A 1111 -61.58 -28.38 -5.30
N TRP A 1112 -62.63 -29.08 -5.73
CA TRP A 1112 -63.96 -28.98 -5.13
C TRP A 1112 -64.16 -30.05 -4.05
N THR A 1113 -65.02 -29.78 -3.07
CA THR A 1113 -65.46 -30.73 -2.03
C THR A 1113 -66.94 -30.98 -2.16
N ILE A 1114 -67.34 -32.21 -2.49
CA ILE A 1114 -68.73 -32.56 -2.82
C ILE A 1114 -69.31 -33.50 -1.76
N GLY A 1115 -70.53 -33.23 -1.31
CA GLY A 1115 -71.33 -34.10 -0.44
C GLY A 1115 -72.42 -34.82 -1.22
N TYR A 1116 -72.57 -36.13 -1.04
CA TYR A 1116 -73.56 -36.97 -1.75
C TYR A 1116 -74.07 -38.14 -0.91
N ARG A 1117 -75.06 -38.88 -1.43
CA ARG A 1117 -75.75 -40.00 -0.75
C ARG A 1117 -76.01 -41.17 -1.72
N ILE A 1118 -75.71 -42.39 -1.29
CA ILE A 1118 -76.07 -43.63 -2.01
C ILE A 1118 -76.93 -44.49 -1.09
N ASN A 1119 -78.09 -44.98 -1.55
CA ASN A 1119 -79.00 -45.85 -0.79
C ASN A 1119 -79.19 -45.40 0.68
N GLY A 1120 -79.36 -44.08 0.90
CA GLY A 1120 -79.57 -43.46 2.22
C GLY A 1120 -78.33 -43.05 3.03
N LYS A 1121 -77.11 -43.50 2.69
CA LYS A 1121 -75.88 -43.21 3.45
C LYS A 1121 -75.06 -42.07 2.82
N SER A 1122 -74.65 -41.09 3.64
CA SER A 1122 -73.93 -39.88 3.22
C SER A 1122 -72.41 -40.07 3.13
N TYR A 1123 -71.79 -39.37 2.18
CA TYR A 1123 -70.36 -39.36 1.91
C TYR A 1123 -69.88 -37.96 1.48
N THR A 1124 -68.59 -37.68 1.64
CA THR A 1124 -67.91 -36.49 1.08
C THR A 1124 -66.70 -36.93 0.25
N ARG A 1125 -66.52 -36.35 -0.93
CA ARG A 1125 -65.41 -36.66 -1.84
C ARG A 1125 -64.85 -35.37 -2.43
N ASP A 1126 -63.53 -35.21 -2.34
CA ASP A 1126 -62.82 -34.10 -2.98
C ASP A 1126 -62.56 -34.44 -4.46
N ALA A 1127 -62.94 -33.55 -5.37
CA ALA A 1127 -62.81 -33.68 -6.81
C ALA A 1127 -61.76 -32.67 -7.33
N LYS A 1128 -60.73 -33.18 -8.01
CA LYS A 1128 -59.66 -32.35 -8.58
C LYS A 1128 -59.92 -31.91 -10.04
N ALA A 1129 -61.02 -32.36 -10.63
CA ALA A 1129 -61.41 -32.10 -12.02
C ALA A 1129 -62.94 -32.06 -12.15
N SER A 1130 -63.40 -31.37 -13.19
CA SER A 1130 -64.78 -31.33 -13.68
C SER A 1130 -64.79 -31.93 -15.10
N PRO A 1131 -65.80 -32.73 -15.49
CA PRO A 1131 -66.93 -33.17 -14.68
C PRO A 1131 -66.54 -34.23 -13.63
N PHE A 1132 -67.21 -34.18 -12.49
CA PHE A 1132 -67.14 -35.20 -11.44
C PHE A 1132 -67.88 -36.46 -11.88
N SER A 1133 -67.11 -37.54 -12.03
CA SER A 1133 -67.59 -38.86 -12.42
C SER A 1133 -67.79 -39.79 -11.22
N ILE A 1134 -68.92 -40.52 -11.23
CA ILE A 1134 -69.18 -41.63 -10.33
C ILE A 1134 -69.72 -42.85 -11.09
N LEU A 1135 -68.91 -43.91 -11.13
CA LEU A 1135 -69.19 -45.17 -11.79
C LEU A 1135 -70.21 -45.98 -10.99
N GLN A 1136 -71.31 -46.41 -11.62
CA GLN A 1136 -72.29 -47.28 -10.97
C GLN A 1136 -71.98 -48.75 -11.25
N GLN A 1137 -71.38 -49.40 -10.24
CA GLN A 1137 -71.03 -50.83 -10.24
C GLN A 1137 -72.21 -51.75 -9.86
N GLN A 1138 -73.32 -51.17 -9.39
CA GLN A 1138 -74.51 -51.87 -8.91
C GLN A 1138 -75.75 -51.06 -9.31
N SER A 1139 -76.89 -51.73 -9.51
CA SER A 1139 -78.18 -51.07 -9.76
C SER A 1139 -78.82 -50.57 -8.45
N GLY A 1140 -79.28 -49.31 -8.41
CA GLY A 1140 -79.87 -48.69 -7.22
C GLY A 1140 -80.01 -47.15 -7.33
N ASP A 1141 -80.22 -46.48 -6.18
CA ASP A 1141 -80.59 -45.06 -6.06
C ASP A 1141 -79.43 -44.15 -5.60
N PHE A 1142 -79.35 -42.94 -6.17
CA PHE A 1142 -78.25 -41.97 -5.97
C PHE A 1142 -78.74 -40.51 -5.76
N THR A 1143 -78.10 -39.68 -4.91
CA THR A 1143 -78.46 -38.25 -4.67
C THR A 1143 -77.27 -37.35 -4.22
N ILE A 1144 -77.38 -36.00 -4.28
CA ILE A 1144 -76.32 -35.00 -3.95
C ILE A 1144 -76.80 -33.91 -2.95
N SER A 1145 -75.90 -33.31 -2.14
CA SER A 1145 -76.26 -32.38 -1.04
C SER A 1145 -75.45 -31.06 -0.87
N SER A 1146 -74.16 -30.98 -1.22
CA SER A 1146 -73.38 -29.73 -1.04
C SER A 1146 -72.12 -29.67 -1.89
N ILE A 1147 -71.62 -28.47 -2.21
CA ILE A 1147 -70.33 -28.26 -2.86
C ILE A 1147 -69.55 -27.08 -2.24
N ALA A 1148 -68.22 -27.14 -2.23
CA ALA A 1148 -67.34 -26.02 -1.90
C ALA A 1148 -66.09 -26.04 -2.78
N HIS A 1149 -65.34 -24.94 -2.87
CA HIS A 1149 -64.01 -24.91 -3.48
C HIS A 1149 -63.04 -23.97 -2.74
N GLN A 1150 -61.91 -23.60 -3.35
CA GLN A 1150 -60.83 -22.78 -2.74
C GLN A 1150 -60.52 -23.22 -1.31
N HIS A 1151 -59.94 -24.43 -1.16
CA HIS A 1151 -59.62 -25.01 0.15
C HIS A 1151 -60.81 -25.06 1.14
N LYS A 1152 -62.03 -25.25 0.60
CA LYS A 1152 -63.32 -25.34 1.33
C LYS A 1152 -63.88 -23.98 1.83
N MET A 1153 -63.32 -22.84 1.39
CA MET A 1153 -63.81 -21.51 1.77
C MET A 1153 -65.15 -21.12 1.11
N CYS A 1154 -65.22 -21.06 -0.22
CA CYS A 1154 -66.44 -20.65 -0.92
C CYS A 1154 -67.38 -21.86 -1.08
N LYS A 1155 -68.43 -21.93 -0.25
CA LYS A 1155 -69.32 -23.10 -0.10
C LYS A 1155 -70.79 -22.79 -0.43
N ALA A 1156 -71.44 -23.73 -1.11
CA ALA A 1156 -72.88 -23.74 -1.43
C ALA A 1156 -73.58 -25.04 -0.98
N ALA A 1157 -74.92 -25.01 -0.94
CA ALA A 1157 -75.78 -26.15 -0.56
C ALA A 1157 -76.79 -26.47 -1.68
N ILE A 1158 -77.11 -27.76 -1.87
CA ILE A 1158 -77.93 -28.27 -2.98
C ILE A 1158 -79.03 -29.20 -2.46
N THR A 1159 -80.20 -29.21 -3.12
CA THR A 1159 -81.38 -29.95 -2.64
C THR A 1159 -82.07 -30.90 -3.64
N ASN A 1160 -81.74 -30.90 -4.95
CA ASN A 1160 -82.68 -31.36 -6.01
C ASN A 1160 -82.12 -32.37 -7.08
N LEU A 1161 -81.51 -33.53 -6.75
CA LEU A 1161 -80.87 -34.45 -7.75
C LEU A 1161 -81.02 -35.99 -7.43
N GLN A 1162 -81.47 -36.87 -8.38
CA GLN A 1162 -81.69 -38.36 -8.20
C GLN A 1162 -81.77 -39.27 -9.51
N MET A 1163 -81.25 -40.54 -9.58
CA MET A 1163 -81.00 -41.43 -10.82
C MET A 1163 -80.96 -43.03 -10.67
N THR A 1164 -80.92 -43.88 -11.77
CA THR A 1164 -81.09 -45.43 -11.91
C THR A 1164 -80.33 -46.21 -13.11
N ILE A 1165 -80.40 -47.59 -13.39
CA ILE A 1165 -79.39 -48.49 -14.18
C ILE A 1165 -79.86 -49.79 -15.07
N HIS A 1166 -79.13 -50.31 -16.16
CA HIS A 1166 -79.42 -51.34 -17.32
C HIS A 1166 -78.21 -52.22 -18.02
N PRO A 1167 -78.28 -53.07 -19.14
CA PRO A 1167 -77.21 -54.04 -19.71
C PRO A 1167 -76.85 -54.18 -21.29
N LEU A 1168 -75.82 -54.97 -21.82
CA LEU A 1168 -75.07 -54.85 -23.17
C LEU A 1168 -74.78 -56.09 -24.21
N PRO A 1169 -74.25 -55.91 -25.50
CA PRO A 1169 -74.01 -56.90 -26.68
C PRO A 1169 -72.55 -57.25 -27.32
N SER A 1170 -72.32 -57.73 -28.63
CA SER A 1170 -70.97 -58.20 -29.27
C SER A 1170 -70.72 -58.25 -30.87
N ALA A 1171 -69.46 -58.25 -31.47
CA ALA A 1171 -69.15 -58.38 -32.97
C ALA A 1171 -67.71 -58.88 -33.47
N LEU A 1172 -67.36 -58.98 -34.79
CA LEU A 1172 -66.04 -59.50 -35.35
C LEU A 1172 -65.52 -58.92 -36.72
N VAL A 1173 -64.24 -59.18 -37.10
CA VAL A 1173 -63.55 -58.85 -38.40
C VAL A 1173 -62.87 -60.06 -39.04
N GLY A 1174 -62.88 -60.21 -40.37
CA GLY A 1174 -61.84 -60.94 -41.15
C GLY A 1174 -61.55 -62.37 -40.68
N HIS A 1175 -62.57 -63.06 -40.14
CA HIS A 1175 -62.46 -64.35 -39.45
C HIS A 1175 -61.41 -64.39 -38.30
N GLY A 1176 -61.03 -63.22 -37.76
CA GLY A 1176 -60.21 -63.04 -36.55
C GLY A 1176 -58.72 -62.71 -36.75
N ARG A 1177 -58.26 -62.21 -37.91
CA ARG A 1177 -56.81 -62.18 -38.30
C ARG A 1177 -56.27 -60.75 -38.60
N ARG A 1178 -54.97 -60.61 -38.98
CA ARG A 1178 -54.23 -59.31 -39.18
C ARG A 1178 -53.36 -59.31 -40.46
N ILE A 1179 -53.21 -58.15 -41.14
CA ILE A 1179 -52.61 -57.96 -42.50
C ILE A 1179 -51.89 -56.56 -42.59
N TYR A 1180 -50.88 -56.35 -43.47
CA TYR A 1180 -50.00 -55.14 -43.56
C TYR A 1180 -49.63 -54.74 -45.02
N GLN A 1181 -49.54 -53.43 -45.36
CA GLN A 1181 -49.17 -52.89 -46.70
C GLN A 1181 -48.60 -51.43 -46.63
N ASP A 1182 -47.63 -51.06 -47.48
CA ASP A 1182 -46.90 -49.75 -47.49
C ASP A 1182 -47.00 -49.02 -48.86
N ILE A 1183 -46.92 -47.68 -48.89
CA ILE A 1183 -47.02 -46.85 -50.12
C ILE A 1183 -46.10 -45.60 -50.12
N HIS A 1184 -45.82 -45.06 -51.31
CA HIS A 1184 -45.53 -43.63 -51.53
C HIS A 1184 -46.83 -42.96 -52.03
N GLU A 1185 -46.88 -41.70 -52.49
CA GLU A 1185 -48.14 -41.06 -52.94
C GLU A 1185 -48.82 -41.87 -54.11
N GLY A 1186 -49.78 -42.80 -53.81
CA GLY A 1186 -50.09 -44.01 -54.64
C GLY A 1186 -51.37 -44.89 -54.34
N ASP A 1187 -51.19 -46.20 -54.00
CA ASP A 1187 -52.08 -47.35 -54.40
C ASP A 1187 -53.04 -48.01 -53.33
N GLN A 1188 -53.83 -49.05 -53.73
CA GLN A 1188 -55.12 -49.47 -53.10
C GLN A 1188 -55.32 -51.01 -52.68
N ALA A 1189 -56.27 -51.39 -51.76
CA ALA A 1189 -56.47 -52.71 -51.04
C ALA A 1189 -57.94 -53.08 -50.52
N GLU A 1190 -58.22 -54.21 -49.76
CA GLU A 1190 -59.57 -54.90 -49.48
C GLU A 1190 -59.85 -55.55 -48.05
N ILE A 1191 -61.12 -55.66 -47.52
CA ILE A 1191 -61.55 -56.00 -46.09
C ILE A 1191 -63.00 -56.65 -45.85
N VAL A 1192 -63.31 -57.40 -44.72
CA VAL A 1192 -64.60 -58.18 -44.37
C VAL A 1192 -65.02 -58.32 -42.82
N PHE A 1193 -66.30 -58.56 -42.38
CA PHE A 1193 -66.88 -58.45 -40.95
C PHE A 1193 -68.10 -59.36 -40.44
N THR A 1194 -68.47 -59.39 -39.11
CA THR A 1194 -69.56 -60.25 -38.42
C THR A 1194 -70.25 -59.68 -37.08
N LEU A 1195 -71.41 -60.19 -36.53
CA LEU A 1195 -72.28 -59.62 -35.39
C LEU A 1195 -72.99 -60.56 -34.31
N ILE A 1196 -73.44 -60.05 -33.10
CA ILE A 1196 -74.33 -60.67 -32.01
C ILE A 1196 -75.06 -59.66 -31.03
N GLY A 1197 -76.34 -59.83 -30.61
CA GLY A 1197 -76.98 -59.08 -29.47
C GLY A 1197 -78.53 -59.23 -29.26
N GLU A 1198 -79.21 -58.27 -28.61
CA GLU A 1198 -80.70 -58.13 -28.59
C GLU A 1198 -81.18 -57.16 -29.71
N PRO A 1199 -81.90 -57.62 -30.75
CA PRO A 1199 -82.05 -56.87 -32.02
C PRO A 1199 -82.96 -55.62 -31.91
N PRO A 1200 -82.77 -54.60 -32.78
CA PRO A 1200 -81.98 -54.58 -34.02
C PRO A 1200 -80.52 -54.11 -33.88
N PHE A 1201 -79.64 -54.52 -34.79
CA PHE A 1201 -78.20 -54.22 -34.74
C PHE A 1201 -77.75 -53.04 -35.61
N THR A 1202 -76.67 -52.39 -35.16
CA THR A 1202 -75.86 -51.41 -35.90
C THR A 1202 -74.40 -51.57 -35.48
N PHE A 1203 -73.43 -51.52 -36.40
CA PHE A 1203 -72.01 -51.80 -36.12
C PHE A 1203 -71.01 -51.01 -36.98
N THR A 1204 -69.74 -50.94 -36.57
CA THR A 1204 -68.74 -49.99 -37.11
C THR A 1204 -67.34 -50.62 -37.34
N TYR A 1205 -66.61 -50.19 -38.38
CA TYR A 1205 -65.22 -50.56 -38.70
C TYR A 1205 -64.36 -49.36 -39.16
N GLN A 1206 -63.03 -49.47 -39.16
CA GLN A 1206 -62.08 -48.37 -39.40
C GLN A 1206 -60.75 -48.77 -40.10
N ARG A 1207 -60.01 -47.79 -40.68
CA ARG A 1207 -58.62 -47.81 -41.22
C ARG A 1207 -57.62 -47.08 -40.25
N SER A 1208 -56.29 -47.31 -40.16
CA SER A 1208 -55.36 -46.57 -39.24
C SER A 1208 -53.82 -46.65 -39.51
N GLU A 1209 -52.96 -45.69 -39.17
CA GLU A 1209 -51.49 -45.69 -39.37
C GLU A 1209 -50.70 -46.74 -38.47
N PRO A 1210 -49.36 -46.70 -38.22
CA PRO A 1210 -48.55 -47.86 -37.80
C PRO A 1210 -48.42 -48.29 -36.36
N SER A 1211 -48.01 -49.57 -36.29
CA SER A 1211 -46.74 -49.91 -35.62
C SER A 1211 -45.54 -50.01 -36.59
N PRO A 1212 -44.46 -49.19 -36.44
CA PRO A 1212 -43.20 -49.40 -37.17
C PRO A 1212 -42.37 -50.57 -36.60
N LYS A 1213 -43.00 -51.44 -35.78
CA LYS A 1213 -42.47 -52.68 -35.22
C LYS A 1213 -43.57 -53.73 -35.13
N LYS A 1214 -43.30 -54.93 -35.65
CA LYS A 1214 -44.26 -56.05 -35.70
C LYS A 1214 -44.78 -56.40 -34.29
N GLY A 1215 -46.06 -56.13 -34.02
CA GLY A 1215 -46.68 -56.31 -32.70
C GLY A 1215 -46.66 -55.08 -31.76
N GLY A 1216 -46.29 -53.90 -32.26
CA GLY A 1216 -46.36 -52.62 -31.52
C GLY A 1216 -47.78 -52.08 -31.36
N LYS A 1217 -47.94 -50.75 -31.29
CA LYS A 1217 -49.27 -50.11 -31.23
C LYS A 1217 -50.05 -50.28 -32.54
N PRO A 1218 -51.38 -50.43 -32.56
CA PRO A 1218 -52.13 -49.95 -33.72
C PRO A 1218 -51.90 -48.43 -33.83
N GLY A 1219 -51.57 -47.91 -35.01
CA GLY A 1219 -51.38 -46.47 -35.20
C GLY A 1219 -52.69 -45.76 -35.50
N LYS A 1220 -52.60 -44.48 -35.89
CA LYS A 1220 -53.68 -43.48 -35.83
C LYS A 1220 -54.79 -43.68 -36.87
N VAL A 1221 -56.06 -43.67 -36.44
CA VAL A 1221 -57.22 -43.94 -37.33
C VAL A 1221 -57.28 -42.96 -38.51
N LEU A 1222 -57.45 -43.52 -39.73
CA LEU A 1222 -57.50 -42.82 -41.01
C LEU A 1222 -58.91 -42.70 -41.60
N GLU A 1223 -59.75 -43.74 -41.50
CA GLU A 1223 -61.11 -43.79 -42.06
C GLU A 1223 -62.01 -44.64 -41.14
N THR A 1224 -63.33 -44.41 -41.14
CA THR A 1224 -64.29 -45.18 -40.32
C THR A 1224 -65.68 -45.21 -40.98
N HIS A 1225 -66.38 -46.35 -40.93
CA HIS A 1225 -67.71 -46.57 -41.53
C HIS A 1225 -68.63 -47.36 -40.60
N THR A 1226 -69.95 -47.12 -40.68
CA THR A 1226 -70.99 -47.77 -39.87
C THR A 1226 -72.11 -48.34 -40.75
N VAL A 1227 -72.63 -49.51 -40.38
CA VAL A 1227 -73.75 -50.21 -41.04
C VAL A 1227 -74.87 -50.44 -40.03
N SER A 1228 -76.10 -50.04 -40.36
CA SER A 1228 -77.24 -49.98 -39.43
C SER A 1228 -78.47 -50.74 -39.92
N GLY A 1229 -79.40 -51.02 -39.00
CA GLY A 1229 -80.65 -51.73 -39.32
C GLY A 1229 -80.48 -53.22 -39.64
N VAL A 1230 -79.38 -53.82 -39.19
CA VAL A 1230 -79.00 -55.18 -39.58
C VAL A 1230 -79.77 -56.20 -38.74
N THR A 1231 -80.55 -57.06 -39.41
CA THR A 1231 -81.20 -58.24 -38.82
C THR A 1231 -80.42 -59.52 -39.10
N ALA A 1232 -79.61 -59.55 -40.17
CA ALA A 1232 -78.59 -60.55 -40.48
C ALA A 1232 -77.26 -60.24 -39.73
N HIS A 1233 -76.13 -60.89 -40.08
CA HIS A 1233 -74.92 -60.90 -39.23
C HIS A 1233 -73.52 -60.69 -39.94
N GLU A 1234 -73.34 -60.26 -41.23
CA GLU A 1234 -72.00 -60.19 -41.99
C GLU A 1234 -71.82 -59.02 -43.07
N TYR A 1235 -70.58 -58.56 -43.48
CA TYR A 1235 -70.28 -57.42 -44.47
C TYR A 1235 -68.80 -57.24 -45.05
N SER A 1236 -68.46 -56.32 -46.04
CA SER A 1236 -67.08 -56.08 -46.68
C SER A 1236 -66.81 -54.75 -47.53
N ILE A 1237 -65.53 -54.30 -47.83
CA ILE A 1237 -65.06 -53.05 -48.63
C ILE A 1237 -63.56 -52.96 -49.17
N THR A 1238 -63.07 -51.79 -49.73
CA THR A 1238 -61.69 -51.45 -50.28
C THR A 1238 -61.13 -49.98 -50.01
N SER A 1239 -59.81 -49.63 -50.17
CA SER A 1239 -59.24 -48.21 -50.09
C SER A 1239 -57.77 -47.95 -50.56
N ALA A 1240 -57.26 -46.68 -50.54
CA ALA A 1240 -56.02 -46.16 -51.18
C ALA A 1240 -54.86 -45.51 -50.34
N VAL A 1241 -54.85 -45.55 -49.00
CA VAL A 1241 -53.94 -44.68 -48.18
C VAL A 1241 -53.31 -45.45 -47.01
N GLU A 1242 -52.20 -44.95 -46.44
CA GLU A 1242 -51.30 -45.63 -45.49
C GLU A 1242 -51.94 -46.12 -44.14
N GLY A 1243 -52.71 -47.22 -44.14
CA GLY A 1243 -53.16 -47.82 -42.87
C GLY A 1243 -53.96 -49.14 -42.78
N THR A 1244 -53.97 -49.66 -41.54
CA THR A 1244 -54.66 -50.73 -40.76
C THR A 1244 -56.18 -50.89 -40.87
N TRP A 1245 -56.78 -52.09 -40.97
CA TRP A 1245 -58.24 -52.23 -40.70
C TRP A 1245 -58.66 -53.02 -39.44
N THR A 1246 -59.74 -52.58 -38.76
CA THR A 1246 -60.32 -53.15 -37.51
C THR A 1246 -61.86 -52.92 -37.38
N VAL A 1247 -62.60 -53.66 -36.53
CA VAL A 1247 -64.01 -53.36 -36.10
C VAL A 1247 -64.04 -52.80 -34.68
N THR A 1248 -64.98 -51.88 -34.41
CA THR A 1248 -64.98 -51.02 -33.23
C THR A 1248 -66.22 -51.08 -32.35
N SER A 1249 -67.43 -51.40 -32.84
CA SER A 1249 -68.63 -51.50 -31.98
C SER A 1249 -69.85 -52.18 -32.62
N ILE A 1250 -70.84 -52.54 -31.78
CA ILE A 1250 -72.21 -52.96 -32.11
C ILE A 1250 -73.24 -52.42 -31.07
N SER A 1251 -74.52 -52.21 -31.43
CA SER A 1251 -75.60 -51.81 -30.51
C SER A 1251 -76.76 -52.81 -30.38
N ASP A 1252 -77.49 -52.75 -29.25
CA ASP A 1252 -78.78 -53.42 -29.02
C ASP A 1252 -79.90 -52.39 -28.70
N ARG A 1253 -81.05 -52.87 -28.19
CA ARG A 1253 -82.23 -52.07 -27.86
C ARG A 1253 -82.03 -51.03 -26.74
N TYR A 1254 -81.23 -51.33 -25.71
CA TYR A 1254 -81.11 -50.50 -24.51
C TYR A 1254 -79.69 -49.98 -24.26
N CYS A 1255 -78.66 -50.74 -24.60
CA CYS A 1255 -77.27 -50.33 -24.47
C CYS A 1255 -76.42 -50.77 -25.70
N ARG A 1256 -75.10 -50.67 -25.61
CA ARG A 1256 -74.17 -50.85 -26.74
C ARG A 1256 -72.87 -51.52 -26.29
N TYR A 1257 -72.17 -52.23 -27.18
CA TYR A 1257 -70.84 -52.80 -26.90
C TYR A 1257 -69.75 -52.41 -27.93
N PRO A 1258 -68.62 -51.83 -27.48
CA PRO A 1258 -68.50 -51.14 -26.20
C PRO A 1258 -69.64 -50.12 -26.06
N ALA A 1259 -69.94 -49.71 -24.83
CA ALA A 1259 -70.87 -48.61 -24.60
C ALA A 1259 -70.50 -47.46 -25.55
N LEU A 1260 -71.50 -46.77 -26.10
CA LEU A 1260 -71.27 -45.66 -27.02
C LEU A 1260 -70.38 -44.66 -26.27
N GLN A 1261 -69.09 -44.60 -26.64
CA GLN A 1261 -68.20 -43.61 -26.09
C GLN A 1261 -68.76 -42.28 -26.57
N ALA A 1262 -69.34 -41.51 -25.65
CA ALA A 1262 -69.89 -40.21 -25.97
C ALA A 1262 -68.77 -39.36 -26.56
N GLU A 1263 -69.04 -38.81 -27.76
CA GLU A 1263 -68.15 -37.85 -28.44
C GLU A 1263 -68.04 -36.54 -27.64
#